data_AF-A0A9D5BCG5-F1
#
_entry.id   AF-A0A9D5BCG5-F1
#
_cell.length_a   1.000
_cell.length_b   1.000
_cell.length_c   1.000
_cell.angle_alpha   90.00
_cell.angle_beta   90.00
_cell.angle_gamma   90.00
#
_symmetry.space_group_name_H-M   'P 1'
#
loop_
_entity.id
_entity.type
_entity.pdbx_description
1 polymer ?
#
loop_
_entity_poly.entity_id
_entity_poly.type
_entity_poly.pdbx_seq_one_letter_code
_entity_poly.pdbx_strand_id
1 'polypeptide(L)'
;MDSVRHLNRESENGSVPQTLNNQPNAMDISLSRSTSKRVEDQYASSSMFTGGFNQVTRSQLKDKVIESDSSHPQMVGTKGSACEMPGCDGKVMTDERGLEILPCYCDFKICRDCYKDTLRNGELICPGCKVAYVEHGMAEAASAVNQKVLPYPTGAAEVSKMEERLSRMKSNSTSSMTNEFDHDQWLFETKGTYGYGNAMWPKDSENGASSRSGSDSMAGDPNVFKEKEWRPLTRQLNISTTILGPYRFIIFARMVILVMFLKWRVENPNEDAIWLWGMSLVCEIWFAFSWLLDQFPKLFPLNRVADLDVLKDKFETPSPNNPTGKSDLPGIDIFVSTADPEKEPPLVTANTILSILAVDYPVEKLSCYVSDDGGSLLTFEAMAEATSFANLWVPFCRKHDIEPRNPESYFSLKRDPYKNKIRSDFVRDRRRVKREYDEFKVLINGLPESIRRRSDAYNAAEEMKAVKLWKEAANDEPMENLKISRTTRMTDGTHWPGTWTTPAPDHSRGDHSSIIQVMSKPPSNEPQIGTASDSNTMDLTEVDIRLPMLVYVSREKRPGYDHNKKAGAMNALVRASAVMSNGAFILNLDCDHYIYNSEALREGMCHMMDRGGERICYVQFPQRFEGIDPSDRYANHNTVFFDVNMRALDGLQGPFYVGTGCLFRRTALYGFDPPCLQEEAAEDAGWFGSKKKKSATVASVTEVDSLDDRSLKSGSSIDDDEMNIALIPKKFGNSSLFVESIRVAEFQGRPLADHPSVKNGRQPGALILPRDLLDPATVAEAINVISCWYEDKTEWGDRVGWIYGSVTEDVVTGFRMHNRGWRSVYCVTKRDAFRGSAPINLTDRLHQVLRWATGSVEIFFSRNNALLANSKLQFLQRIAYLNVGIYPFTSFFLIVYCFLPALSLFTGQFIVQSLQVKFLVYLMGIMLTLIILAVLEIKWSGIELVDWWRNEQFWMIGGTSAHLVAVLQGLLKVIAGIEISFTLTSKSSGDDEDDCADLHVIKWSSLMIPPLTIIMVNLIAVAIAVSKTIYSEDRKWSSLLGGIFFSFWVLSHLYPFAKGLMGKRGKTPTIVYVWAALLSICISLLWVAINPPSSNNQIGGSFQFP
;
A
#
# COMPACT_ATOMS: atom_id res chain seq x y z
N MET A 1 -26.25 48.23 -56.00
CA MET A 1 -27.53 47.75 -56.54
C MET A 1 -27.23 46.56 -57.42
N ASP A 2 -27.65 45.40 -56.93
CA ASP A 2 -28.03 44.17 -57.63
C ASP A 2 -27.44 43.83 -59.01
N SER A 3 -26.79 42.65 -59.00
CA SER A 3 -27.12 41.51 -59.86
C SER A 3 -26.60 41.45 -61.31
N VAL A 4 -25.98 40.29 -61.60
CA VAL A 4 -26.28 39.35 -62.72
C VAL A 4 -25.27 39.21 -63.89
N ARG A 5 -24.83 37.93 -64.08
CA ARG A 5 -24.30 37.21 -65.29
C ARG A 5 -22.86 37.51 -65.74
N HIS A 6 -22.11 36.63 -66.40
CA HIS A 6 -22.07 35.21 -66.82
C HIS A 6 -20.62 35.02 -67.37
N LEU A 7 -19.97 33.85 -67.39
CA LEU A 7 -19.78 33.02 -68.60
C LEU A 7 -18.79 31.85 -68.33
N ASN A 8 -18.90 30.83 -69.18
CA ASN A 8 -18.40 29.45 -69.11
C ASN A 8 -16.96 29.20 -69.62
N ARG A 9 -16.52 27.92 -69.45
CA ARG A 9 -15.54 27.07 -70.20
C ARG A 9 -14.06 27.18 -69.75
N GLU A 10 -13.22 26.13 -69.67
CA GLU A 10 -13.16 24.81 -70.35
C GLU A 10 -12.10 23.85 -69.68
N SER A 11 -12.28 22.52 -69.84
CA SER A 11 -11.31 21.37 -69.93
C SER A 11 -10.16 21.16 -68.90
N GLU A 12 -10.14 20.08 -68.10
CA GLU A 12 -9.60 18.69 -68.31
C GLU A 12 -8.08 18.46 -68.06
N ASN A 13 -7.79 17.52 -67.12
CA ASN A 13 -6.64 16.59 -66.92
C ASN A 13 -5.20 17.16 -66.81
N GLY A 14 -4.32 16.70 -65.91
CA GLY A 14 -4.34 15.62 -64.92
C GLY A 14 -2.96 15.44 -64.25
N SER A 15 -2.89 14.60 -63.22
CA SER A 15 -1.78 13.73 -62.77
C SER A 15 -1.71 13.59 -61.24
N VAL A 16 -1.87 12.35 -60.80
CA VAL A 16 -1.83 11.83 -59.42
C VAL A 16 -0.43 11.28 -59.15
N PRO A 17 0.17 11.43 -57.94
CA PRO A 17 1.30 10.61 -57.55
C PRO A 17 0.84 9.32 -56.85
N GLN A 18 1.42 8.21 -57.31
CA GLN A 18 1.19 6.84 -56.87
C GLN A 18 1.76 6.54 -55.47
N THR A 19 1.05 5.64 -54.80
CA THR A 19 1.42 4.90 -53.59
C THR A 19 2.50 3.84 -53.89
N LEU A 20 3.46 3.66 -52.96
CA LEU A 20 4.37 2.50 -52.98
C LEU A 20 4.11 1.62 -51.75
N ASN A 21 3.57 0.43 -52.02
CA ASN A 21 3.55 -0.71 -51.11
C ASN A 21 4.96 -1.31 -51.03
N ASN A 22 5.41 -1.69 -49.83
CA ASN A 22 6.45 -2.70 -49.65
C ASN A 22 6.17 -3.51 -48.38
N GLN A 23 5.73 -4.75 -48.56
CA GLN A 23 5.85 -5.84 -47.58
C GLN A 23 7.27 -6.41 -47.65
N PRO A 24 7.92 -6.81 -46.55
CA PRO A 24 9.06 -7.70 -46.60
C PRO A 24 8.64 -9.15 -46.39
N ASN A 25 8.97 -10.00 -47.37
CA ASN A 25 8.94 -11.45 -47.26
C ASN A 25 10.03 -11.94 -46.29
N ALA A 26 9.69 -13.00 -45.56
CA ALA A 26 10.57 -13.75 -44.69
C ALA A 26 11.58 -14.60 -45.49
N MET A 27 12.88 -14.49 -45.17
CA MET A 27 13.83 -15.59 -44.94
C MET A 27 15.23 -15.05 -44.61
N ASP A 28 15.87 -15.70 -43.63
CA ASP A 28 17.30 -15.71 -43.25
C ASP A 28 17.99 -14.42 -42.78
N ILE A 29 17.88 -14.11 -41.47
CA ILE A 29 18.94 -13.40 -40.71
C ILE A 29 19.07 -14.02 -39.31
N SER A 30 19.86 -15.07 -39.17
CA SER A 30 20.28 -15.63 -37.89
C SER A 30 21.73 -15.24 -37.56
N LEU A 31 22.05 -13.94 -37.46
CA LEU A 31 23.31 -13.47 -36.83
C LEU A 31 23.37 -11.96 -36.50
N SER A 32 22.29 -11.33 -36.02
CA SER A 32 22.30 -9.91 -35.60
C SER A 32 21.51 -9.59 -34.32
N ARG A 33 21.21 -10.61 -33.51
CA ARG A 33 20.21 -10.53 -32.42
C ARG A 33 20.69 -9.93 -31.08
N SER A 34 21.96 -9.52 -30.95
CA SER A 34 22.51 -9.00 -29.68
C SER A 34 22.62 -7.47 -29.60
N THR A 35 22.80 -6.78 -30.73
CA THR A 35 22.94 -5.31 -30.78
C THR A 35 21.61 -4.58 -30.91
N SER A 36 20.62 -5.14 -31.62
CA SER A 36 19.26 -4.55 -31.73
C SER A 36 18.56 -4.48 -30.37
N LYS A 37 18.66 -5.56 -29.58
CA LYS A 37 18.10 -5.61 -28.22
C LYS A 37 18.63 -4.48 -27.34
N ARG A 38 19.95 -4.23 -27.34
CA ARG A 38 20.55 -3.15 -26.52
C ARG A 38 20.04 -1.75 -26.88
N VAL A 39 19.68 -1.50 -28.14
CA VAL A 39 19.17 -0.21 -28.62
C VAL A 39 17.67 -0.08 -28.30
N GLU A 40 16.90 -1.14 -28.49
CA GLU A 40 15.49 -1.22 -28.08
C GLU A 40 15.33 -1.07 -26.54
N ASP A 41 16.24 -1.66 -25.77
CA ASP A 41 16.32 -1.55 -24.30
C ASP A 41 16.60 -0.11 -23.83
N GLN A 42 17.36 0.67 -24.59
CA GLN A 42 17.57 2.10 -24.31
C GLN A 42 16.32 2.93 -24.61
N TYR A 43 15.56 2.55 -25.63
CA TYR A 43 14.37 3.28 -26.09
C TYR A 43 13.24 3.25 -25.05
N ALA A 44 12.94 2.10 -24.43
CA ALA A 44 11.82 1.96 -23.49
C ALA A 44 11.99 2.75 -22.17
N SER A 45 13.22 2.89 -21.66
CA SER A 45 13.48 3.61 -20.40
C SER A 45 13.60 5.13 -20.56
N SER A 46 14.01 5.57 -21.74
CA SER A 46 14.26 6.98 -22.04
C SER A 46 13.05 7.64 -22.73
N SER A 47 12.00 6.88 -23.01
CA SER A 47 10.78 7.41 -23.63
C SER A 47 9.62 7.48 -22.65
N MET A 48 8.88 8.59 -22.75
CA MET A 48 7.55 8.70 -22.17
C MET A 48 6.55 8.18 -23.19
N PHE A 49 5.70 7.26 -22.78
CA PHE A 49 4.64 6.76 -23.63
C PHE A 49 3.32 7.45 -23.27
N THR A 50 2.65 7.99 -24.27
CA THR A 50 1.32 8.61 -24.15
C THR A 50 0.38 7.98 -25.16
N GLY A 51 -0.90 7.85 -24.81
CA GLY A 51 -1.91 7.29 -25.71
C GLY A 51 -3.29 7.28 -25.07
N GLY A 52 -4.29 6.87 -25.85
CA GLY A 52 -5.68 6.84 -25.36
C GLY A 52 -6.72 6.94 -26.46
N PHE A 53 -7.91 7.42 -26.10
CA PHE A 53 -9.11 7.31 -26.91
C PHE A 53 -8.96 8.21 -28.14
N ASN A 54 -9.06 7.60 -29.32
CA ASN A 54 -8.79 8.26 -30.61
C ASN A 54 -7.38 8.89 -30.75
N GLN A 55 -6.41 8.47 -29.92
CA GLN A 55 -5.02 8.93 -30.00
C GLN A 55 -4.08 7.74 -30.18
N VAL A 56 -3.28 7.78 -31.25
CA VAL A 56 -2.23 6.78 -31.49
C VAL A 56 -1.19 6.86 -30.36
N THR A 57 -0.75 5.71 -29.84
CA THR A 57 0.32 5.65 -28.85
C THR A 57 1.58 6.30 -29.40
N ARG A 58 2.12 7.31 -28.70
CA ARG A 58 3.33 8.03 -29.05
C ARG A 58 4.39 7.79 -27.99
N SER A 59 5.61 7.49 -28.41
CA SER A 59 6.80 7.50 -27.57
C SER A 59 7.57 8.80 -27.79
N GLN A 60 7.72 9.61 -26.75
CA GLN A 60 8.57 10.81 -26.77
C GLN A 60 9.91 10.46 -26.13
N LEU A 61 10.97 10.44 -26.93
CA LEU A 61 12.36 10.28 -26.46
C LEU A 61 12.78 11.51 -25.65
N LYS A 62 13.30 11.27 -24.45
CA LYS A 62 13.77 12.34 -23.56
C LYS A 62 15.26 12.58 -23.76
N ASP A 63 15.57 13.66 -24.46
CA ASP A 63 16.89 14.28 -24.37
C ASP A 63 16.90 15.25 -23.18
N LYS A 64 17.38 14.78 -22.02
CA LYS A 64 17.62 15.55 -20.77
C LYS A 64 16.38 15.92 -19.95
N VAL A 65 16.07 15.09 -18.96
CA VAL A 65 15.06 15.43 -17.92
C VAL A 65 15.69 15.95 -16.63
N ILE A 66 17.00 15.79 -16.43
CA ILE A 66 17.71 16.36 -15.29
C ILE A 66 19.09 16.83 -15.78
N GLU A 67 19.51 18.04 -15.39
CA GLU A 67 20.91 18.52 -15.57
C GLU A 67 21.90 17.79 -14.62
N SER A 68 21.45 16.79 -13.86
CA SER A 68 22.32 15.99 -13.02
C SER A 68 23.04 14.94 -13.85
N ASP A 69 24.37 14.99 -13.83
CA ASP A 69 25.25 13.93 -14.32
C ASP A 69 25.00 12.65 -13.50
N SER A 70 23.94 11.90 -13.84
CA SER A 70 23.72 10.58 -13.25
C SER A 70 24.89 9.68 -13.65
N SER A 71 25.63 9.16 -12.67
CA SER A 71 26.80 8.30 -12.87
C SER A 71 26.45 6.81 -12.83
N HIS A 72 25.16 6.45 -12.64
CA HIS A 72 24.74 5.08 -12.39
C HIS A 72 24.62 4.24 -13.68
N PRO A 73 25.18 3.01 -13.74
CA PRO A 73 25.21 2.18 -14.95
C PRO A 73 23.83 1.86 -15.54
N GLN A 74 22.79 1.82 -14.70
CA GLN A 74 21.42 1.52 -15.14
C GLN A 74 20.71 2.72 -15.81
N MET A 75 21.19 3.95 -15.61
CA MET A 75 20.58 5.19 -16.12
C MET A 75 21.38 5.87 -17.23
N VAL A 76 22.66 5.54 -17.36
CA VAL A 76 23.56 6.12 -18.36
C VAL A 76 23.50 5.32 -19.67
N GLY A 77 23.05 5.96 -20.76
CA GLY A 77 23.40 5.51 -22.11
C GLY A 77 24.92 5.63 -22.29
N THR A 78 25.56 4.64 -22.89
CA THR A 78 27.03 4.57 -23.11
C THR A 78 27.60 5.94 -23.45
N LYS A 79 28.37 6.55 -22.54
CA LYS A 79 29.09 7.80 -22.78
C LYS A 79 29.98 7.54 -24.01
N GLY A 80 29.68 8.21 -25.12
CA GLY A 80 30.56 8.25 -26.29
C GLY A 80 31.94 8.72 -25.85
N SER A 81 33.01 8.12 -26.38
CA SER A 81 34.35 8.41 -25.92
C SER A 81 34.78 9.85 -26.22
N ALA A 82 35.63 10.39 -25.35
CA ALA A 82 36.19 11.72 -25.51
C ALA A 82 37.39 11.72 -26.48
N CYS A 83 37.67 12.87 -27.08
CA CYS A 83 38.83 13.09 -27.92
C CYS A 83 40.12 12.90 -27.13
N GLU A 84 41.10 12.19 -27.69
CA GLU A 84 42.42 11.98 -27.09
C GLU A 84 43.43 13.08 -27.44
N MET A 85 42.98 14.17 -28.09
CA MET A 85 43.81 15.33 -28.39
C MET A 85 44.16 16.10 -27.10
N PRO A 86 45.44 16.43 -26.86
CA PRO A 86 45.85 17.19 -25.69
C PRO A 86 45.13 18.56 -25.65
N GLY A 87 44.29 18.77 -24.63
CA GLY A 87 43.55 20.02 -24.43
C GLY A 87 42.20 20.11 -25.15
N CYS A 88 41.65 19.01 -25.66
CA CYS A 88 40.31 18.98 -26.27
C CYS A 88 39.35 18.04 -25.53
N ASP A 89 38.22 18.59 -25.05
CA ASP A 89 37.15 17.81 -24.41
C ASP A 89 36.02 17.42 -25.39
N GLY A 90 36.29 17.50 -26.70
CA GLY A 90 35.30 17.23 -27.74
C GLY A 90 34.91 15.75 -27.83
N LYS A 91 33.70 15.45 -28.31
CA LYS A 91 33.24 14.07 -28.56
C LYS A 91 33.86 13.50 -29.83
N VAL A 92 34.23 12.21 -29.80
CA VAL A 92 34.77 11.50 -30.97
C VAL A 92 33.76 11.52 -32.13
N MET A 93 34.28 11.54 -33.36
CA MET A 93 33.43 11.51 -34.57
C MET A 93 32.51 10.28 -34.56
N THR A 94 31.25 10.47 -34.92
CA THR A 94 30.24 9.41 -34.99
C THR A 94 29.51 9.45 -36.33
N ASP A 95 29.07 8.28 -36.82
CA ASP A 95 28.24 8.13 -38.02
C ASP A 95 26.75 8.45 -37.73
N GLU A 96 25.89 8.52 -38.75
CA GLU A 96 24.43 8.74 -38.64
C GLU A 96 23.72 7.69 -37.76
N ARG A 97 24.39 6.56 -37.48
CA ARG A 97 23.94 5.47 -36.60
C ARG A 97 24.56 5.50 -35.20
N GLY A 98 25.32 6.53 -34.86
CA GLY A 98 25.95 6.73 -33.54
C GLY A 98 27.20 5.87 -33.28
N LEU A 99 27.77 5.22 -34.31
CA LEU A 99 29.01 4.44 -34.19
C LEU A 99 30.23 5.35 -34.30
N GLU A 100 31.24 5.14 -33.45
CA GLU A 100 32.49 5.91 -33.47
C GLU A 100 33.28 5.68 -34.76
N ILE A 101 33.65 6.75 -35.46
CA ILE A 101 34.47 6.73 -36.67
C ILE A 101 35.91 7.07 -36.27
N LEU A 102 36.82 6.12 -36.49
CA LEU A 102 38.25 6.27 -36.20
C LEU A 102 39.01 6.41 -37.53
N PRO A 103 39.61 7.59 -37.82
CA PRO A 103 40.26 7.84 -39.11
C PRO A 103 41.68 7.23 -39.25
N CYS A 104 42.32 6.72 -38.19
CA CYS A 104 43.55 5.88 -38.27
C CYS A 104 43.24 4.47 -37.71
N TYR A 105 43.87 3.45 -38.27
CA TYR A 105 43.81 2.05 -37.82
C TYR A 105 44.46 1.78 -36.44
N CYS A 106 44.99 2.79 -35.77
CA CYS A 106 45.60 2.68 -34.45
C CYS A 106 44.63 2.94 -33.30
N ASP A 107 43.33 2.95 -33.59
CA ASP A 107 42.24 3.25 -32.66
C ASP A 107 42.31 4.63 -31.97
N PHE A 108 43.10 5.57 -32.52
CA PHE A 108 43.23 6.91 -31.96
C PHE A 108 41.94 7.72 -32.11
N LYS A 109 41.42 8.20 -30.98
CA LYS A 109 40.09 8.82 -30.87
C LYS A 109 40.16 10.32 -31.08
N ILE A 110 39.56 10.82 -32.17
CA ILE A 110 39.60 12.24 -32.52
C ILE A 110 38.21 12.81 -32.81
N CYS A 111 37.93 14.03 -32.32
CA CYS A 111 36.68 14.74 -32.59
C CYS A 111 36.68 15.41 -33.98
N ARG A 112 35.49 15.78 -34.46
CA ARG A 112 35.32 16.36 -35.80
C ARG A 112 36.11 17.67 -36.00
N ASP A 113 36.20 18.48 -34.95
CA ASP A 113 36.84 19.80 -35.02
C ASP A 113 38.37 19.66 -35.01
N CYS A 114 38.92 18.81 -34.13
CA CYS A 114 40.36 18.49 -34.16
C CYS A 114 40.80 17.83 -35.47
N TYR A 115 39.98 16.96 -36.06
CA TYR A 115 40.26 16.37 -37.37
C TYR A 115 40.29 17.43 -38.48
N LYS A 116 39.35 18.38 -38.48
CA LYS A 116 39.35 19.52 -39.42
C LYS A 116 40.53 20.46 -39.21
N ASP A 117 40.97 20.66 -37.98
CA ASP A 117 42.14 21.49 -37.68
C ASP A 117 43.43 20.82 -38.17
N THR A 118 43.56 19.49 -38.06
CA THR A 118 44.68 18.76 -38.68
C THR A 118 44.68 18.85 -40.21
N LEU A 119 43.49 18.83 -40.84
CA LEU A 119 43.34 19.06 -42.29
C LEU A 119 43.73 20.48 -42.71
N ARG A 120 43.44 21.50 -41.88
CA ARG A 120 43.77 22.90 -42.17
C ARG A 120 45.25 23.23 -41.99
N ASN A 121 45.91 22.56 -41.04
CA ASN A 121 47.33 22.78 -40.76
C ASN A 121 48.28 22.03 -41.72
N GLY A 122 47.75 21.24 -42.66
CA GLY A 122 48.54 20.52 -43.67
C GLY A 122 49.24 19.26 -43.16
N GLU A 123 49.08 18.92 -41.88
CA GLU A 123 49.55 17.68 -41.29
C GLU A 123 48.42 16.66 -41.30
N LEU A 124 48.27 15.88 -42.38
CA LEU A 124 47.34 14.75 -42.44
C LEU A 124 47.76 13.60 -41.51
N ILE A 125 48.60 13.83 -40.51
CA ILE A 125 49.25 12.80 -39.71
C ILE A 125 48.48 12.60 -38.40
N CYS A 126 48.15 11.36 -38.09
CA CYS A 126 47.51 11.01 -36.83
C CYS A 126 48.50 11.19 -35.65
N PRO A 127 48.12 11.91 -34.58
CA PRO A 127 48.99 12.15 -33.42
C PRO A 127 49.40 10.88 -32.67
N GLY A 128 48.54 9.84 -32.68
CA GLY A 128 48.82 8.56 -32.05
C GLY A 128 49.79 7.69 -32.86
N CYS A 129 49.45 7.39 -34.13
CA CYS A 129 50.23 6.47 -34.97
C CYS A 129 51.34 7.15 -35.79
N LYS A 130 51.34 8.48 -35.91
CA LYS A 130 52.20 9.26 -36.83
C LYS A 130 52.13 8.84 -38.29
N VAL A 131 51.04 8.17 -38.68
CA VAL A 131 50.73 7.78 -40.07
C VAL A 131 49.64 8.71 -40.62
N ALA A 132 49.65 8.94 -41.93
CA ALA A 132 48.62 9.76 -42.56
C ALA A 132 47.22 9.15 -42.40
N TYR A 133 46.22 9.99 -42.10
CA TYR A 133 44.81 9.62 -42.11
C TYR A 133 44.40 9.15 -43.52
N VAL A 134 43.59 8.09 -43.57
CA VAL A 134 43.17 7.49 -44.85
C VAL A 134 42.14 8.41 -45.49
N GLU A 135 42.42 8.90 -46.71
CA GLU A 135 41.47 9.63 -47.55
C GLU A 135 40.36 8.66 -47.99
N HIS A 136 39.30 8.52 -47.20
CA HIS A 136 38.04 7.99 -47.71
C HIS A 136 37.23 9.14 -48.33
N GLY A 137 37.39 9.29 -49.64
CA GLY A 137 36.53 10.11 -50.48
C GLY A 137 35.14 9.48 -50.63
N MET A 138 34.10 10.30 -50.41
CA MET A 138 32.75 10.04 -50.88
C MET A 138 32.74 10.11 -52.42
N ALA A 139 32.97 9.00 -53.12
CA ALA A 139 32.61 8.84 -54.54
C ALA A 139 32.66 7.36 -54.96
N GLU A 140 31.68 6.98 -55.79
CA GLU A 140 31.63 5.79 -56.66
C GLU A 140 31.23 4.43 -56.06
N ALA A 141 29.91 4.21 -56.06
CA ALA A 141 29.33 2.91 -56.35
C ALA A 141 29.33 2.66 -57.87
N ALA A 142 30.24 1.82 -58.37
CA ALA A 142 30.04 0.93 -59.53
C ALA A 142 31.31 0.14 -59.84
N SER A 143 31.13 -1.15 -60.14
CA SER A 143 32.03 -2.01 -60.96
C SER A 143 33.02 -2.96 -60.26
N ALA A 144 32.78 -4.26 -60.52
CA ALA A 144 33.68 -5.42 -60.58
C ALA A 144 34.25 -5.96 -59.25
N VAL A 145 33.84 -7.14 -58.76
CA VAL A 145 34.00 -8.51 -59.29
C VAL A 145 35.47 -8.97 -59.42
N ASN A 146 35.79 -10.02 -58.66
CA ASN A 146 36.90 -10.98 -58.79
C ASN A 146 38.33 -10.55 -58.36
N GLN A 147 38.82 -11.08 -57.23
CA GLN A 147 39.68 -12.29 -57.12
C GLN A 147 40.51 -12.33 -55.82
N LYS A 148 40.41 -13.47 -55.09
CA LYS A 148 41.49 -14.33 -54.50
C LYS A 148 42.52 -13.69 -53.53
N VAL A 149 43.05 -14.31 -52.46
CA VAL A 149 43.11 -15.70 -51.95
C VAL A 149 43.75 -15.65 -50.54
N LEU A 150 43.32 -16.56 -49.65
CA LEU A 150 43.94 -16.86 -48.35
C LEU A 150 45.25 -17.65 -48.49
N PRO A 151 46.13 -17.62 -47.48
CA PRO A 151 46.72 -18.89 -47.07
C PRO A 151 46.82 -19.11 -45.55
N TYR A 152 46.57 -20.37 -45.18
CA TYR A 152 46.98 -21.05 -43.93
C TYR A 152 48.27 -21.85 -44.21
N PRO A 153 49.09 -22.17 -43.17
CA PRO A 153 49.29 -23.59 -42.79
C PRO A 153 49.49 -23.78 -41.24
N THR A 154 48.88 -24.77 -40.55
CA THR A 154 49.35 -26.14 -40.20
C THR A 154 50.84 -26.26 -39.80
N GLY A 155 51.32 -26.90 -38.72
CA GLY A 155 50.79 -27.69 -37.60
C GLY A 155 51.94 -28.39 -36.81
N ALA A 156 51.62 -28.94 -35.63
CA ALA A 156 52.23 -30.08 -34.89
C ALA A 156 53.53 -29.99 -34.02
N ALA A 157 53.36 -30.52 -32.78
CA ALA A 157 54.28 -31.30 -31.90
C ALA A 157 55.51 -30.63 -31.25
N GLU A 158 56.07 -31.00 -30.09
CA GLU A 158 55.73 -31.70 -28.81
C GLU A 158 57.04 -31.61 -27.95
N VAL A 159 57.00 -31.91 -26.64
CA VAL A 159 58.13 -32.38 -25.76
C VAL A 159 58.90 -31.39 -24.82
N SER A 160 58.48 -31.44 -23.53
CA SER A 160 59.20 -31.79 -22.26
C SER A 160 60.23 -30.91 -21.49
N LYS A 161 60.01 -30.94 -20.14
CA LYS A 161 60.93 -31.00 -18.97
C LYS A 161 61.83 -29.78 -18.66
N MET A 162 62.28 -29.49 -17.44
CA MET A 162 61.99 -29.74 -16.01
C MET A 162 63.12 -29.00 -15.22
N GLU A 163 62.96 -28.82 -13.89
CA GLU A 163 63.94 -28.41 -12.83
C GLU A 163 64.22 -26.90 -12.69
N GLU A 164 63.88 -26.19 -11.60
CA GLU A 164 64.05 -26.37 -10.13
C GLU A 164 65.48 -26.07 -9.60
N ARG A 165 65.64 -24.99 -8.80
CA ARG A 165 66.63 -24.86 -7.70
C ARG A 165 66.22 -23.82 -6.62
N LEU A 166 65.81 -24.36 -5.46
CA LEU A 166 66.18 -24.07 -4.05
C LEU A 166 66.83 -22.72 -3.62
N SER A 167 66.35 -22.18 -2.47
CA SER A 167 67.18 -22.06 -1.24
C SER A 167 66.39 -21.70 0.04
N ARG A 168 66.72 -22.40 1.15
CA ARG A 168 66.36 -22.20 2.57
C ARG A 168 67.05 -20.98 3.19
N MET A 169 66.44 -20.33 4.19
CA MET A 169 67.06 -20.16 5.53
C MET A 169 66.09 -19.69 6.63
N LYS A 170 66.29 -20.27 7.82
CA LYS A 170 65.67 -20.00 9.13
C LYS A 170 66.38 -18.85 9.85
N SER A 171 65.67 -18.17 10.76
CA SER A 171 66.24 -17.67 12.02
C SER A 171 65.21 -17.73 13.16
N ASN A 172 65.69 -18.13 14.34
CA ASN A 172 64.98 -18.32 15.62
C ASN A 172 65.46 -17.26 16.63
N SER A 173 64.58 -16.77 17.50
CA SER A 173 64.75 -16.56 18.96
C SER A 173 63.46 -15.90 19.51
N THR A 174 62.62 -16.47 20.40
CA THR A 174 62.69 -16.92 21.82
C THR A 174 62.74 -15.84 22.91
N SER A 175 61.61 -15.67 23.64
CA SER A 175 61.50 -15.51 25.11
C SER A 175 60.01 -15.57 25.55
N SER A 176 59.48 -16.71 26.05
CA SER A 176 59.09 -17.01 27.46
C SER A 176 57.99 -16.09 28.04
N MET A 177 56.83 -16.53 28.56
CA MET A 177 56.53 -17.54 29.59
C MET A 177 55.05 -18.02 29.52
N THR A 178 54.81 -19.25 30.00
CA THR A 178 53.54 -19.95 30.25
C THR A 178 52.93 -19.50 31.61
N ASN A 179 51.63 -19.55 31.96
CA ASN A 179 50.61 -20.61 32.01
C ASN A 179 49.21 -20.00 32.29
N GLU A 180 48.16 -20.61 31.71
CA GLU A 180 46.89 -21.07 32.34
C GLU A 180 46.16 -20.22 33.40
N PHE A 181 44.93 -19.75 33.11
CA PHE A 181 43.78 -19.55 34.02
C PHE A 181 42.54 -19.22 33.16
N ASP A 182 41.63 -20.18 32.89
CA ASP A 182 40.43 -20.56 33.66
C ASP A 182 39.23 -19.64 33.40
N HIS A 183 38.30 -20.13 32.56
CA HIS A 183 37.01 -19.51 32.27
C HIS A 183 35.92 -20.23 33.06
N ASP A 184 35.83 -19.92 34.35
CA ASP A 184 34.62 -20.12 35.13
C ASP A 184 34.37 -18.89 36.01
N GLN A 185 33.10 -18.67 36.35
CA GLN A 185 32.59 -17.61 37.25
C GLN A 185 32.44 -16.22 36.58
N TRP A 186 31.26 -15.81 36.11
CA TRP A 186 30.10 -15.51 36.94
C TRP A 186 28.79 -15.53 36.12
N LEU A 187 28.01 -16.59 36.32
CA LEU A 187 26.56 -16.58 36.22
C LEU A 187 26.06 -16.97 37.60
N PHE A 188 25.45 -16.04 38.35
CA PHE A 188 24.29 -16.28 39.22
C PHE A 188 23.89 -14.99 39.95
N GLU A 189 22.72 -14.45 39.57
CA GLU A 189 21.71 -13.77 40.40
C GLU A 189 20.61 -13.30 39.42
N THR A 190 19.37 -13.79 39.40
CA THR A 190 18.43 -13.99 40.52
C THR A 190 17.29 -14.96 40.13
N LYS A 191 16.61 -15.42 41.17
CA LYS A 191 15.67 -16.55 41.30
C LYS A 191 14.32 -16.34 40.58
N GLY A 192 13.73 -17.43 40.06
CA GLY A 192 12.28 -17.50 39.79
C GLY A 192 11.79 -18.61 38.86
N THR A 193 11.84 -19.87 39.31
CA THR A 193 10.99 -21.03 38.94
C THR A 193 10.36 -21.13 37.53
N TYR A 194 10.70 -22.17 36.75
CA TYR A 194 9.70 -23.06 36.11
C TYR A 194 10.31 -24.37 35.55
N GLY A 195 9.79 -25.50 36.03
CA GLY A 195 9.17 -26.57 35.22
C GLY A 195 10.03 -27.49 34.34
N TYR A 196 10.03 -28.77 34.70
CA TYR A 196 10.71 -29.94 34.11
C TYR A 196 9.98 -30.57 32.90
N GLY A 197 10.75 -31.17 31.95
CA GLY A 197 10.36 -32.27 31.02
C GLY A 197 10.08 -31.88 29.56
N ASN A 198 10.67 -32.43 28.49
CA ASN A 198 11.47 -33.65 28.27
C ASN A 198 12.50 -33.42 27.14
N ALA A 199 13.79 -33.59 27.43
CA ALA A 199 14.80 -33.93 26.42
C ALA A 199 15.22 -35.38 26.69
N MET A 200 14.72 -36.33 25.88
CA MET A 200 15.15 -37.73 25.92
C MET A 200 16.47 -37.85 25.17
N TRP A 201 17.56 -38.03 25.91
CA TRP A 201 18.77 -38.63 25.37
C TRP A 201 18.55 -40.15 25.27
N PRO A 202 18.93 -40.82 24.16
CA PRO A 202 18.85 -42.27 24.07
C PRO A 202 19.80 -42.87 25.11
N LYS A 203 19.26 -43.74 25.96
CA LYS A 203 20.04 -44.53 26.91
C LYS A 203 20.80 -45.61 26.15
N ASP A 204 22.11 -45.60 26.31
CA ASP A 204 22.96 -46.76 26.11
C ASP A 204 22.52 -47.89 27.04
N SER A 205 22.43 -49.11 26.52
CA SER A 205 22.42 -50.32 27.32
C SER A 205 23.50 -51.26 26.79
N GLU A 206 24.53 -51.40 27.61
CA GLU A 206 25.65 -52.33 27.45
C GLU A 206 25.18 -53.79 27.44
N ASN A 207 25.81 -54.63 26.61
CA ASN A 207 26.51 -55.84 27.07
C ASN A 207 27.23 -56.57 25.92
N GLY A 208 28.56 -56.66 26.02
CA GLY A 208 29.28 -57.93 25.80
C GLY A 208 29.98 -58.23 24.46
N ALA A 209 31.24 -57.79 24.38
CA ALA A 209 32.40 -58.53 23.82
C ALA A 209 32.43 -58.95 22.33
N SER A 210 33.26 -58.26 21.53
CA SER A 210 34.64 -58.70 21.19
C SER A 210 35.18 -57.95 19.96
N SER A 211 36.48 -57.64 20.04
CA SER A 211 37.33 -56.96 19.04
C SER A 211 37.16 -57.45 17.60
N ARG A 212 37.21 -56.57 16.58
CA ARG A 212 38.43 -56.10 15.87
C ARG A 212 38.08 -55.45 14.50
N SER A 213 38.74 -54.32 14.23
CA SER A 213 39.10 -53.73 12.93
C SER A 213 38.05 -53.44 11.84
N GLY A 214 37.87 -52.15 11.55
CA GLY A 214 38.35 -51.60 10.27
C GLY A 214 37.30 -51.06 9.28
N SER A 215 37.48 -49.78 8.97
CA SER A 215 37.12 -49.02 7.76
C SER A 215 35.81 -48.24 7.70
N ASP A 216 36.01 -46.93 7.56
CA ASP A 216 35.12 -45.80 7.31
C ASP A 216 33.90 -46.02 6.41
N SER A 217 32.75 -45.51 6.86
CA SER A 217 31.87 -44.69 6.02
C SER A 217 30.94 -43.85 6.93
N MET A 218 31.22 -42.55 7.04
CA MET A 218 30.33 -41.56 7.65
C MET A 218 29.08 -41.38 6.77
N ALA A 219 28.05 -42.22 7.00
CA ALA A 219 26.70 -41.96 6.51
C ALA A 219 25.90 -41.33 7.67
N GLY A 220 25.57 -40.04 7.53
CA GLY A 220 24.66 -39.36 8.44
C GLY A 220 23.24 -39.97 8.35
N ASP A 221 22.57 -40.07 9.49
CA ASP A 221 21.23 -40.64 9.61
C ASP A 221 20.22 -39.89 8.72
N PRO A 222 19.60 -40.55 7.71
CA PRO A 222 18.71 -39.89 6.74
C PRO A 222 17.40 -39.36 7.34
N ASN A 223 17.05 -39.74 8.57
CA ASN A 223 15.83 -39.24 9.22
C ASN A 223 15.98 -37.81 9.77
N VAL A 224 17.18 -37.41 10.20
CA VAL A 224 17.45 -36.05 10.71
C VAL A 224 17.48 -35.02 9.56
N PHE A 225 17.96 -35.43 8.38
CA PHE A 225 17.91 -34.59 7.18
C PHE A 225 16.47 -34.35 6.69
N LYS A 226 15.62 -35.40 6.70
CA LYS A 226 14.19 -35.28 6.34
C LYS A 226 13.39 -34.38 7.30
N GLU A 227 13.69 -34.41 8.59
CA GLU A 227 13.04 -33.51 9.57
C GLU A 227 13.48 -32.04 9.41
N LYS A 228 14.69 -31.79 8.90
CA LYS A 228 15.17 -30.44 8.60
C LYS A 228 14.52 -29.86 7.32
N GLU A 229 14.26 -30.70 6.33
CA GLU A 229 13.58 -30.33 5.07
C GLU A 229 12.09 -29.97 5.27
N TRP A 230 11.44 -30.52 6.30
CA TRP A 230 9.99 -30.38 6.51
C TRP A 230 9.59 -29.45 7.65
N ARG A 231 10.40 -28.43 7.94
CA ARG A 231 10.01 -27.37 8.88
C ARG A 231 8.92 -26.49 8.27
N PRO A 232 7.80 -26.22 8.97
CA PRO A 232 6.78 -25.30 8.48
C PRO A 232 7.32 -23.86 8.47
N LEU A 233 6.94 -23.07 7.46
CA LEU A 233 7.36 -21.66 7.36
C LEU A 233 6.64 -20.79 8.39
N THR A 234 5.45 -21.22 8.83
CA THR A 234 4.65 -20.49 9.81
C THR A 234 4.23 -21.39 10.96
N ARG A 235 4.17 -20.82 12.15
CA ARG A 235 3.71 -21.50 13.37
C ARG A 235 2.50 -20.78 13.93
N GLN A 236 1.52 -21.57 14.33
CA GLN A 236 0.36 -21.07 15.08
C GLN A 236 0.69 -21.14 16.56
N LEU A 237 0.66 -19.99 17.24
CA LEU A 237 0.84 -19.91 18.67
C LEU A 237 -0.54 -19.91 19.33
N ASN A 238 -0.88 -21.01 19.98
CA ASN A 238 -2.11 -21.08 20.76
C ASN A 238 -2.00 -20.18 21.99
N ILE A 239 -2.99 -19.31 22.18
CA ILE A 239 -3.12 -18.51 23.40
C ILE A 239 -3.35 -19.47 24.58
N SER A 240 -2.77 -19.14 25.74
CA SER A 240 -2.90 -19.96 26.95
C SER A 240 -4.37 -20.30 27.25
N THR A 241 -4.66 -21.60 27.35
CA THR A 241 -5.99 -22.13 27.68
C THR A 241 -6.49 -21.63 29.03
N THR A 242 -5.58 -21.32 29.96
CA THR A 242 -5.87 -20.73 31.27
C THR A 242 -6.50 -19.34 31.18
N ILE A 243 -6.28 -18.60 30.09
CA ILE A 243 -6.89 -17.28 29.88
C ILE A 243 -8.15 -17.42 29.01
N LEU A 244 -8.06 -18.20 27.93
CA LEU A 244 -9.14 -18.32 26.95
C LEU A 244 -10.34 -19.13 27.46
N GLY A 245 -10.11 -20.15 28.29
CA GLY A 245 -11.17 -20.95 28.93
C GLY A 245 -12.11 -20.08 29.78
N PRO A 246 -11.57 -19.34 30.78
CA PRO A 246 -12.35 -18.38 31.56
C PRO A 246 -13.02 -17.31 30.69
N TYR A 247 -12.33 -16.77 29.69
CA TYR A 247 -12.91 -15.76 28.79
C TYR A 247 -14.19 -16.26 28.11
N ARG A 248 -14.15 -17.46 27.50
CA ARG A 248 -15.32 -18.09 26.87
C ARG A 248 -16.44 -18.39 27.86
N PHE A 249 -16.09 -18.88 29.05
CA PHE A 249 -17.06 -19.16 30.10
C PHE A 249 -17.78 -17.89 30.57
N ILE A 250 -17.05 -16.79 30.79
CA ILE A 250 -17.64 -15.53 31.24
C ILE A 250 -18.50 -14.90 30.12
N ILE A 251 -18.12 -15.03 28.84
CA ILE A 251 -19.00 -14.61 27.73
C ILE A 251 -20.33 -15.34 27.83
N PHE A 252 -20.30 -16.67 27.97
CA PHE A 252 -21.52 -17.47 28.10
C PHE A 252 -22.34 -17.09 29.34
N ALA A 253 -21.70 -16.97 30.50
CA ALA A 253 -22.37 -16.56 31.75
C ALA A 253 -23.02 -15.18 31.60
N ARG A 254 -22.35 -14.24 30.94
CA ARG A 254 -22.90 -12.90 30.66
C ARG A 254 -24.11 -12.97 29.74
N MET A 255 -24.11 -13.81 28.70
CA MET A 255 -25.31 -13.99 27.86
C MET A 255 -26.50 -14.46 28.68
N VAL A 256 -26.31 -15.43 29.58
CA VAL A 256 -27.38 -15.93 30.47
C VAL A 256 -27.91 -14.82 31.37
N ILE A 257 -27.02 -14.06 32.03
CA ILE A 257 -27.40 -12.94 32.90
C ILE A 257 -28.13 -11.86 32.10
N LEU A 258 -27.68 -11.54 30.88
CA LEU A 258 -28.28 -10.54 30.00
C LEU A 258 -29.70 -10.96 29.58
N VAL A 259 -29.92 -12.23 29.24
CA VAL A 259 -31.25 -12.76 28.92
C VAL A 259 -32.17 -12.71 30.14
N MET A 260 -31.68 -13.09 31.32
CA MET A 260 -32.46 -12.98 32.57
C MET A 260 -32.81 -11.53 32.90
N PHE A 261 -31.86 -10.61 32.71
CA PHE A 261 -32.06 -9.17 32.91
C PHE A 261 -33.12 -8.62 31.96
N LEU A 262 -33.00 -8.87 30.65
CA LEU A 262 -33.96 -8.39 29.66
C LEU A 262 -35.35 -8.98 29.88
N LYS A 263 -35.45 -10.28 30.21
CA LYS A 263 -36.72 -10.90 30.58
C LYS A 263 -37.36 -10.21 31.77
N TRP A 264 -36.58 -9.97 32.83
CA TRP A 264 -37.06 -9.24 34.00
C TRP A 264 -37.50 -7.81 33.65
N ARG A 265 -36.76 -7.10 32.78
CA ARG A 265 -37.11 -5.74 32.32
C ARG A 265 -38.44 -5.71 31.58
N VAL A 266 -38.73 -6.70 30.73
CA VAL A 266 -40.00 -6.82 30.00
C VAL A 266 -41.17 -7.15 30.93
N GLU A 267 -40.95 -8.01 31.93
CA GLU A 267 -42.00 -8.44 32.88
C GLU A 267 -42.34 -7.37 33.93
N ASN A 268 -41.48 -6.36 34.13
CA ASN A 268 -41.65 -5.32 35.15
C ASN A 268 -41.66 -3.91 34.50
N PRO A 269 -42.77 -3.52 33.85
CA PRO A 269 -42.93 -2.19 33.28
C PRO A 269 -43.03 -1.12 34.38
N ASN A 270 -42.60 0.10 34.06
CA ASN A 270 -42.78 1.26 34.93
C ASN A 270 -44.04 2.02 34.52
N GLU A 271 -45.16 1.78 35.22
CA GLU A 271 -46.45 2.42 34.95
C GLU A 271 -46.41 3.95 35.14
N ASP A 272 -45.55 4.45 36.05
CA ASP A 272 -45.44 5.89 36.32
C ASP A 272 -44.78 6.65 35.14
N ALA A 273 -43.98 5.96 34.33
CA ALA A 273 -43.18 6.55 33.26
C ALA A 273 -43.00 5.58 32.07
N ILE A 274 -44.11 5.12 31.50
CA ILE A 274 -44.12 4.06 30.48
C ILE A 274 -43.29 4.40 29.23
N TRP A 275 -43.26 5.68 28.85
CA TRP A 275 -42.50 6.16 27.69
C TRP A 275 -40.98 6.12 27.93
N LEU A 276 -40.49 6.50 29.12
CA LEU A 276 -39.07 6.40 29.50
C LEU A 276 -38.63 4.95 29.56
N TRP A 277 -39.44 4.10 30.17
CA TRP A 277 -39.20 2.67 30.23
C TRP A 277 -39.14 2.05 28.82
N GLY A 278 -40.09 2.38 27.95
CA GLY A 278 -40.16 1.85 26.58
C GLY A 278 -38.94 2.22 25.74
N MET A 279 -38.50 3.49 25.78
CA MET A 279 -37.29 3.93 25.07
C MET A 279 -36.03 3.24 25.61
N SER A 280 -35.90 3.13 26.93
CA SER A 280 -34.79 2.41 27.58
C SER A 280 -34.75 0.95 27.17
N LEU A 281 -35.87 0.24 27.22
CA LEU A 281 -35.96 -1.18 26.88
C LEU A 281 -35.56 -1.45 25.42
N VAL A 282 -36.06 -0.63 24.48
CA VAL A 282 -35.72 -0.75 23.06
C VAL A 282 -34.22 -0.57 22.84
N CYS A 283 -33.60 0.42 23.49
CA CYS A 283 -32.15 0.63 23.41
C CYS A 283 -31.38 -0.54 24.03
N GLU A 284 -31.80 -1.04 25.19
CA GLU A 284 -31.16 -2.17 25.89
C GLU A 284 -31.19 -3.45 25.05
N ILE A 285 -32.32 -3.75 24.39
CA ILE A 285 -32.44 -4.89 23.47
C ILE A 285 -31.48 -4.73 22.28
N TRP A 286 -31.41 -3.53 21.70
CA TRP A 286 -30.50 -3.27 20.58
C TRP A 286 -29.02 -3.39 21.00
N PHE A 287 -28.63 -2.86 22.16
CA PHE A 287 -27.26 -3.00 22.65
C PHE A 287 -26.91 -4.44 22.99
N ALA A 288 -27.85 -5.22 23.53
CA ALA A 288 -27.66 -6.64 23.74
C ALA A 288 -27.39 -7.37 22.41
N PHE A 289 -28.19 -7.08 21.37
CA PHE A 289 -28.00 -7.63 20.04
C PHE A 289 -26.65 -7.21 19.42
N SER A 290 -26.33 -5.91 19.46
CA SER A 290 -25.07 -5.38 18.95
C SER A 290 -23.86 -5.97 19.66
N TRP A 291 -23.93 -6.15 20.97
CA TRP A 291 -22.86 -6.76 21.76
C TRP A 291 -22.67 -8.23 21.37
N LEU A 292 -23.75 -9.00 21.15
CA LEU A 292 -23.64 -10.39 20.70
C LEU A 292 -22.97 -10.50 19.32
N LEU A 293 -23.36 -9.63 18.38
CA LEU A 293 -22.74 -9.59 17.04
C LEU A 293 -21.24 -9.27 17.10
N ASP A 294 -20.81 -8.41 18.02
CA ASP A 294 -19.40 -8.06 18.21
C ASP A 294 -18.59 -9.16 18.91
N GLN A 295 -19.20 -9.88 19.88
CA GLN A 295 -18.49 -10.86 20.70
C GLN A 295 -18.34 -12.22 20.05
N PHE A 296 -19.29 -12.68 19.23
CA PHE A 296 -19.20 -14.00 18.61
C PHE A 296 -17.96 -14.18 17.72
N PRO A 297 -17.54 -13.21 16.90
CA PRO A 297 -16.29 -13.31 16.15
C PRO A 297 -15.03 -13.43 17.03
N LYS A 298 -15.09 -12.97 18.30
CA LYS A 298 -13.96 -12.94 19.25
C LYS A 298 -13.71 -14.25 19.99
N LEU A 299 -14.49 -15.30 19.72
CA LEU A 299 -14.41 -16.57 20.46
C LEU A 299 -13.14 -17.39 20.20
N PHE A 300 -12.52 -17.21 19.02
CA PHE A 300 -11.40 -18.03 18.56
C PHE A 300 -10.19 -17.18 18.15
N PRO A 301 -9.57 -16.41 19.08
CA PRO A 301 -8.37 -15.65 18.76
C PRO A 301 -7.18 -16.58 18.49
N LEU A 302 -6.37 -16.21 17.49
CA LEU A 302 -5.22 -16.97 17.04
C LEU A 302 -4.02 -16.04 16.80
N ASN A 303 -2.83 -16.51 17.17
CA ASN A 303 -1.57 -15.83 16.88
C ASN A 303 -0.75 -16.65 15.87
N ARG A 304 -0.07 -15.96 14.95
CA ARG A 304 0.85 -16.56 13.99
C ARG A 304 2.22 -15.92 14.08
N VAL A 305 3.24 -16.70 13.79
CA VAL A 305 4.62 -16.23 13.64
C VAL A 305 5.21 -16.85 12.37
N ALA A 306 6.01 -16.05 11.65
CA ALA A 306 6.76 -16.46 10.48
C ALA A 306 8.23 -16.73 10.86
N ASP A 307 8.80 -17.81 10.34
CA ASP A 307 10.21 -18.18 10.54
C ASP A 307 11.03 -17.82 9.29
N LEU A 308 11.69 -16.66 9.31
CA LEU A 308 12.47 -16.16 8.16
C LEU A 308 13.69 -17.00 7.81
N ASP A 309 14.35 -17.60 8.80
CA ASP A 309 15.51 -18.47 8.59
C ASP A 309 15.15 -19.68 7.72
N VAL A 310 13.97 -20.27 7.95
CA VAL A 310 13.48 -21.43 7.19
C VAL A 310 13.11 -21.01 5.76
N LEU A 311 12.57 -19.81 5.56
CA LEU A 311 12.31 -19.28 4.23
C LEU A 311 13.61 -19.12 3.43
N LYS A 312 14.63 -18.53 4.05
CA LYS A 312 15.94 -18.34 3.44
C LYS A 312 16.59 -19.68 3.08
N ASP A 313 16.61 -20.63 4.02
CA ASP A 313 17.12 -21.98 3.80
C ASP A 313 16.41 -22.66 2.62
N LYS A 314 15.08 -22.49 2.51
CA LYS A 314 14.29 -23.18 1.50
C LYS A 314 14.36 -22.58 0.09
N PHE A 315 14.35 -21.26 -0.03
CA PHE A 315 14.20 -20.56 -1.31
C PHE A 315 15.48 -19.90 -1.82
N GLU A 316 16.45 -19.62 -0.94
CA GLU A 316 17.60 -18.78 -1.26
C GLU A 316 18.95 -19.47 -1.05
N THR A 317 19.01 -20.54 -0.25
CA THR A 317 20.27 -21.28 -0.10
C THR A 317 20.55 -22.23 -1.27
N PRO A 318 21.82 -22.42 -1.65
CA PRO A 318 22.20 -23.41 -2.65
C PRO A 318 21.76 -24.81 -2.21
N SER A 319 20.99 -25.49 -3.05
CA SER A 319 20.52 -26.86 -2.83
C SER A 319 20.84 -27.73 -4.05
N PRO A 320 20.73 -29.08 -3.97
CA PRO A 320 20.95 -29.95 -5.12
C PRO A 320 20.10 -29.58 -6.35
N ASN A 321 18.91 -29.01 -6.13
CA ASN A 321 17.99 -28.56 -7.18
C ASN A 321 18.24 -27.09 -7.61
N ASN A 322 19.00 -26.32 -6.82
CA ASN A 322 19.39 -24.94 -7.12
C ASN A 322 20.90 -24.76 -6.88
N PRO A 323 21.75 -25.20 -7.82
CA PRO A 323 23.20 -25.09 -7.68
C PRO A 323 23.70 -23.64 -7.74
N THR A 324 22.89 -22.73 -8.28
CA THR A 324 23.25 -21.31 -8.45
C THR A 324 23.03 -20.45 -7.20
N GLY A 325 22.27 -20.94 -6.21
CA GLY A 325 21.94 -20.16 -5.01
C GLY A 325 21.09 -18.92 -5.27
N LYS A 326 20.38 -18.87 -6.40
CA LYS A 326 19.48 -17.75 -6.75
C LYS A 326 18.15 -17.89 -6.03
N SER A 327 17.50 -16.76 -5.71
CA SER A 327 16.23 -16.79 -5.00
C SER A 327 15.12 -17.33 -5.88
N ASP A 328 14.47 -18.40 -5.43
CA ASP A 328 13.28 -18.99 -6.07
C ASP A 328 11.98 -18.34 -5.55
N LEU A 329 12.06 -17.16 -4.93
CA LEU A 329 10.91 -16.41 -4.45
C LEU A 329 10.07 -15.81 -5.61
N PRO A 330 8.74 -15.68 -5.43
CA PRO A 330 7.86 -15.10 -6.45
C PRO A 330 8.06 -13.59 -6.61
N GLY A 331 7.63 -13.06 -7.76
CA GLY A 331 7.56 -11.61 -7.98
C GLY A 331 6.49 -10.93 -7.12
N ILE A 332 6.81 -9.73 -6.62
CA ILE A 332 5.89 -8.84 -5.89
C ILE A 332 5.82 -7.50 -6.61
N ASP A 333 4.61 -7.11 -6.98
CA ASP A 333 4.31 -5.77 -7.48
C ASP A 333 3.75 -4.90 -6.35
N ILE A 334 4.38 -3.77 -6.07
CA ILE A 334 3.97 -2.84 -5.03
C ILE A 334 3.26 -1.66 -5.67
N PHE A 335 2.02 -1.42 -5.26
CA PHE A 335 1.17 -0.36 -5.77
C PHE A 335 1.07 0.78 -4.76
N VAL A 336 1.38 1.99 -5.22
CA VAL A 336 1.21 3.24 -4.49
C VAL A 336 0.28 4.14 -5.29
N SER A 337 -0.86 4.52 -4.73
CA SER A 337 -1.80 5.45 -5.37
C SER A 337 -1.75 6.82 -4.69
N THR A 338 -1.63 7.89 -5.48
CA THR A 338 -1.79 9.27 -5.01
C THR A 338 -2.91 9.97 -5.78
N ALA A 339 -3.69 10.78 -5.07
CA ALA A 339 -4.85 11.46 -5.64
C ALA A 339 -4.50 12.83 -6.22
N ASP A 340 -3.74 13.65 -5.48
CA ASP A 340 -3.46 15.05 -5.83
C ASP A 340 -2.29 15.60 -5.00
N PRO A 341 -1.26 16.20 -5.63
CA PRO A 341 -0.12 16.77 -4.91
C PRO A 341 -0.47 17.91 -3.93
N GLU A 342 -1.62 18.58 -4.11
CA GLU A 342 -2.06 19.62 -3.17
C GLU A 342 -2.57 19.04 -1.83
N LYS A 343 -3.16 17.85 -1.87
CA LYS A 343 -3.72 17.18 -0.68
C LYS A 343 -2.73 16.22 -0.04
N GLU A 344 -1.87 15.64 -0.87
CA GLU A 344 -0.87 14.65 -0.52
C GLU A 344 0.49 15.17 -1.00
N PRO A 345 1.29 15.80 -0.12
CA PRO A 345 2.54 16.43 -0.53
C PRO A 345 3.47 15.43 -1.24
N PRO A 346 4.04 15.79 -2.42
CA PRO A 346 4.92 14.88 -3.18
C PRO A 346 6.10 14.33 -2.38
N LEU A 347 6.59 15.08 -1.39
CA LEU A 347 7.67 14.64 -0.50
C LEU A 347 7.29 13.39 0.31
N VAL A 348 6.05 13.30 0.80
CA VAL A 348 5.56 12.13 1.55
C VAL A 348 5.55 10.91 0.64
N THR A 349 5.00 11.06 -0.57
CA THR A 349 4.97 10.01 -1.59
C THR A 349 6.38 9.56 -1.99
N ALA A 350 7.31 10.51 -2.16
CA ALA A 350 8.71 10.22 -2.49
C ALA A 350 9.39 9.38 -1.39
N ASN A 351 9.19 9.75 -0.12
CA ASN A 351 9.74 9.01 1.02
C ASN A 351 9.17 7.58 1.13
N THR A 352 7.89 7.41 0.82
CA THR A 352 7.25 6.09 0.74
C THR A 352 7.91 5.23 -0.35
N ILE A 353 8.16 5.79 -1.54
CA ILE A 353 8.82 5.07 -2.64
C ILE A 353 10.26 4.73 -2.31
N LEU A 354 11.01 5.65 -1.70
CA LEU A 354 12.37 5.39 -1.24
C LEU A 354 12.42 4.23 -0.23
N SER A 355 11.42 4.12 0.65
CA SER A 355 11.30 2.99 1.57
C SER A 355 11.03 1.66 0.85
N ILE A 356 10.23 1.70 -0.22
CA ILE A 356 9.88 0.52 -1.03
C ILE A 356 11.09 0.03 -1.82
N LEU A 357 11.85 0.93 -2.44
CA LEU A 357 13.03 0.58 -3.24
C LEU A 357 14.18 0.02 -2.38
N ALA A 358 14.20 0.34 -1.08
CA ALA A 358 15.21 -0.09 -0.13
C ALA A 358 14.83 -1.33 0.70
N VAL A 359 13.74 -2.03 0.36
CA VAL A 359 13.29 -3.23 1.08
C VAL A 359 14.25 -4.42 0.88
N ASP A 360 14.32 -5.32 1.85
CA ASP A 360 15.11 -6.55 1.74
C ASP A 360 14.29 -7.64 1.03
N TYR A 361 14.34 -7.60 -0.30
CA TYR A 361 13.77 -8.61 -1.18
C TYR A 361 14.65 -8.72 -2.45
N PRO A 362 14.68 -9.86 -3.15
CA PRO A 362 15.42 -9.96 -4.41
C PRO A 362 15.02 -8.87 -5.41
N VAL A 363 15.99 -8.05 -5.82
CA VAL A 363 15.77 -6.83 -6.62
C VAL A 363 15.05 -7.14 -7.94
N GLU A 364 15.37 -8.27 -8.56
CA GLU A 364 14.77 -8.74 -9.81
C GLU A 364 13.30 -9.20 -9.70
N LYS A 365 12.84 -9.48 -8.48
CA LYS A 365 11.48 -9.93 -8.20
C LYS A 365 10.59 -8.79 -7.71
N LEU A 366 11.15 -7.62 -7.42
CA LEU A 366 10.43 -6.47 -6.90
C LEU A 366 10.16 -5.46 -8.00
N SER A 367 8.93 -4.97 -8.09
CA SER A 367 8.55 -3.90 -9.01
C SER A 367 7.62 -2.93 -8.30
N CYS A 368 7.88 -1.62 -8.42
CA CYS A 368 7.11 -0.55 -7.80
C CYS A 368 6.33 0.22 -8.87
N TYR A 369 5.02 0.38 -8.66
CA TYR A 369 4.12 1.12 -9.52
C TYR A 369 3.50 2.27 -8.74
N VAL A 370 3.64 3.48 -9.28
CA VAL A 370 3.07 4.71 -8.72
C VAL A 370 1.96 5.16 -9.65
N SER A 371 0.72 5.17 -9.16
CA SER A 371 -0.43 5.70 -9.87
C SER A 371 -0.71 7.13 -9.41
N ASP A 372 -0.64 8.08 -10.34
CA ASP A 372 -1.04 9.47 -10.13
C ASP A 372 -2.39 9.73 -10.77
N ASP A 373 -3.41 9.85 -9.91
CA ASP A 373 -4.77 10.17 -10.30
C ASP A 373 -4.97 11.67 -10.61
N GLY A 374 -4.06 12.54 -10.20
CA GLY A 374 -4.08 13.96 -10.52
C GLY A 374 -3.45 14.28 -11.89
N GLY A 375 -2.59 13.38 -12.40
CA GLY A 375 -1.88 13.54 -13.67
C GLY A 375 -1.01 14.80 -13.68
N SER A 376 -0.41 15.16 -12.54
CA SER A 376 0.29 16.43 -12.35
C SER A 376 1.78 16.30 -12.67
N LEU A 377 2.33 17.29 -13.39
CA LEU A 377 3.76 17.37 -13.66
C LEU A 377 4.60 17.45 -12.38
N LEU A 378 4.07 18.04 -11.30
CA LEU A 378 4.75 18.16 -10.01
C LEU A 378 5.06 16.78 -9.40
N THR A 379 4.06 15.89 -9.38
CA THR A 379 4.24 14.52 -8.90
C THR A 379 5.28 13.81 -9.77
N PHE A 380 5.17 13.95 -11.09
CA PHE A 380 6.08 13.32 -12.04
C PHE A 380 7.55 13.70 -11.83
N GLU A 381 7.86 14.99 -11.75
CA GLU A 381 9.23 15.48 -11.52
C GLU A 381 9.73 15.08 -10.12
N ALA A 382 8.87 15.14 -9.10
CA ALA A 382 9.23 14.70 -7.75
C ALA A 382 9.62 13.21 -7.71
N MET A 383 8.92 12.35 -8.46
CA MET A 383 9.26 10.92 -8.53
C MET A 383 10.57 10.67 -9.31
N ALA A 384 10.84 11.47 -10.34
CA ALA A 384 12.11 11.41 -11.07
C ALA A 384 13.29 11.76 -10.15
N GLU A 385 13.17 12.84 -9.37
CA GLU A 385 14.17 13.23 -8.38
C GLU A 385 14.33 12.18 -7.26
N ALA A 386 13.24 11.59 -6.80
CA ALA A 386 13.28 10.50 -5.82
C ALA A 386 14.05 9.28 -6.37
N THR A 387 13.89 8.97 -7.66
CA THR A 387 14.64 7.88 -8.32
C THR A 387 16.13 8.20 -8.40
N SER A 388 16.48 9.46 -8.68
CA SER A 388 17.88 9.93 -8.67
C SER A 388 18.50 9.74 -7.28
N PHE A 389 17.82 10.20 -6.22
CA PHE A 389 18.27 10.07 -4.84
C PHE A 389 18.31 8.60 -4.37
N ALA A 390 17.44 7.73 -4.89
CA ALA A 390 17.44 6.30 -4.58
C ALA A 390 18.79 5.62 -4.90
N ASN A 391 19.52 6.09 -5.92
CA ASN A 391 20.85 5.58 -6.26
C ASN A 391 21.86 5.75 -5.11
N LEU A 392 21.68 6.75 -4.25
CA LEU A 392 22.50 6.95 -3.05
C LEU A 392 21.89 6.27 -1.83
N TRP A 393 20.58 6.42 -1.64
CA TRP A 393 19.87 5.94 -0.45
C TRP A 393 19.81 4.42 -0.34
N VAL A 394 19.53 3.70 -1.44
CA VAL A 394 19.35 2.24 -1.42
C VAL A 394 20.67 1.52 -1.09
N PRO A 395 21.82 1.83 -1.72
CA PRO A 395 23.08 1.22 -1.32
C PRO A 395 23.49 1.57 0.11
N PHE A 396 23.26 2.81 0.57
CA PHE A 396 23.48 3.20 1.97
C PHE A 396 22.66 2.34 2.95
N CYS A 397 21.38 2.14 2.64
CA CYS A 397 20.46 1.33 3.40
C CYS A 397 20.90 -0.14 3.50
N ARG A 398 21.33 -0.74 2.38
CA ARG A 398 21.79 -2.13 2.32
C ARG A 398 23.13 -2.32 3.04
N LYS A 399 24.07 -1.39 2.87
CA LYS A 399 25.40 -1.43 3.47
C LYS A 399 25.37 -1.42 5.00
N HIS A 400 24.57 -0.51 5.56
CA HIS A 400 24.58 -0.20 6.99
C HIS A 400 23.37 -0.76 7.74
N ASP A 401 22.52 -1.54 7.07
CA ASP A 401 21.27 -2.11 7.59
C ASP A 401 20.43 -1.09 8.37
N ILE A 402 19.98 -0.07 7.63
CA ILE A 402 19.27 1.08 8.18
C ILE A 402 17.79 0.78 8.37
N GLU A 403 17.27 1.09 9.55
CA GLU A 403 15.84 1.02 9.87
C GLU A 403 15.42 2.28 10.65
N PRO A 404 14.26 2.89 10.33
CA PRO A 404 13.34 2.58 9.22
C PRO A 404 13.93 2.94 7.84
N ARG A 405 13.34 2.40 6.77
CA ARG A 405 13.79 2.63 5.38
C ARG A 405 13.31 3.97 4.80
N ASN A 406 12.39 4.66 5.46
CA ASN A 406 11.98 6.01 5.13
C ASN A 406 13.02 7.02 5.67
N PRO A 407 13.63 7.86 4.81
CA PRO A 407 14.70 8.78 5.23
C PRO A 407 14.20 9.89 6.17
N GLU A 408 13.00 10.44 5.96
CA GLU A 408 12.42 11.47 6.85
C GLU A 408 12.27 10.92 8.27
N SER A 409 11.61 9.76 8.39
CA SER A 409 11.42 9.10 9.68
C SER A 409 12.75 8.66 10.30
N TYR A 410 13.72 8.21 9.47
CA TYR A 410 15.05 7.84 9.93
C TYR A 410 15.84 9.02 10.53
N PHE A 411 15.85 10.17 9.85
CA PHE A 411 16.62 11.34 10.29
C PHE A 411 15.93 12.15 11.40
N SER A 412 14.61 12.05 11.53
CA SER A 412 13.82 12.70 12.60
C SER A 412 13.77 11.90 13.91
N LEU A 413 14.16 10.62 13.91
CA LEU A 413 14.24 9.80 15.12
C LEU A 413 15.17 10.44 16.17
N LYS A 414 14.61 10.77 17.34
CA LYS A 414 15.34 11.32 18.50
C LYS A 414 16.20 10.27 19.24
N ARG A 415 16.43 9.10 18.64
CA ARG A 415 17.24 8.00 19.20
C ARG A 415 18.71 8.18 18.77
N ASP A 416 19.63 7.68 19.60
CA ASP A 416 21.05 7.61 19.23
C ASP A 416 21.24 6.74 17.94
N PRO A 417 21.67 7.35 16.82
CA PRO A 417 21.79 6.68 15.53
C PRO A 417 23.03 5.78 15.45
N TYR A 418 23.98 5.89 16.38
CA TYR A 418 25.23 5.12 16.37
C TYR A 418 25.12 3.80 17.14
N LYS A 419 24.01 3.59 17.86
CA LYS A 419 23.77 2.38 18.64
C LYS A 419 23.68 1.16 17.74
N ASN A 420 24.45 0.12 18.06
CA ASN A 420 24.53 -1.16 17.32
C ASN A 420 25.15 -1.06 15.90
N LYS A 421 25.87 0.01 15.57
CA LYS A 421 26.58 0.14 14.29
C LYS A 421 28.07 -0.16 14.48
N ILE A 422 28.58 -1.12 13.70
CA ILE A 422 29.94 -1.67 13.85
C ILE A 422 30.92 -1.07 12.82
N ARG A 423 30.42 -0.65 11.64
CA ARG A 423 31.26 -0.15 10.55
C ARG A 423 31.81 1.25 10.85
N SER A 424 33.11 1.46 10.60
CA SER A 424 33.84 2.70 10.93
C SER A 424 33.52 3.88 10.00
N ASP A 425 33.15 3.59 8.76
CA ASP A 425 32.77 4.56 7.73
C ASP A 425 31.34 5.11 7.88
N PHE A 426 30.51 4.47 8.73
CA PHE A 426 29.11 4.83 8.95
C PHE A 426 28.90 6.32 9.28
N VAL A 427 29.74 6.90 10.14
CA VAL A 427 29.59 8.30 10.56
C VAL A 427 29.76 9.26 9.39
N ARG A 428 30.76 9.00 8.53
CA ARG A 428 31.05 9.80 7.34
C ARG A 428 29.93 9.65 6.31
N ASP A 429 29.54 8.41 6.01
CA ASP A 429 28.51 8.10 5.04
C ASP A 429 27.16 8.69 5.48
N ARG A 430 26.77 8.54 6.75
CA ARG A 430 25.51 9.11 7.30
C ARG A 430 25.47 10.63 7.20
N ARG A 431 26.55 11.34 7.53
CA ARG A 431 26.60 12.81 7.43
C ARG A 431 26.45 13.29 5.99
N ARG A 432 27.03 12.56 5.03
CA ARG A 432 26.89 12.87 3.62
C ARG A 432 25.45 12.64 3.16
N VAL A 433 24.91 11.44 3.37
CA VAL A 433 23.54 11.10 2.97
C VAL A 433 22.52 12.04 3.61
N LYS A 434 22.73 12.48 4.86
CA LYS A 434 21.89 13.50 5.48
C LYS A 434 21.91 14.83 4.71
N ARG A 435 23.10 15.34 4.32
CA ARG A 435 23.20 16.59 3.54
C ARG A 435 22.50 16.48 2.19
N GLU A 436 22.74 15.39 1.48
CA GLU A 436 22.11 15.11 0.17
C GLU A 436 20.59 14.97 0.32
N TYR A 437 20.11 14.40 1.42
CA TYR A 437 18.68 14.32 1.74
C TYR A 437 18.08 15.71 2.05
N ASP A 438 18.78 16.54 2.82
CA ASP A 438 18.34 17.91 3.11
C ASP A 438 18.29 18.76 1.82
N GLU A 439 19.26 18.59 0.92
CA GLU A 439 19.26 19.20 -0.42
C GLU A 439 18.09 18.68 -1.28
N PHE A 440 17.85 17.36 -1.28
CA PHE A 440 16.70 16.74 -1.93
C PHE A 440 15.36 17.31 -1.42
N LYS A 441 15.19 17.49 -0.10
CA LYS A 441 13.99 18.12 0.48
C LYS A 441 13.79 19.54 -0.05
N VAL A 442 14.85 20.34 -0.11
CA VAL A 442 14.80 21.72 -0.63
C VAL A 442 14.42 21.71 -2.12
N LEU A 443 14.98 20.80 -2.92
CA LEU A 443 14.65 20.64 -4.33
C LEU A 443 13.16 20.33 -4.52
N ILE A 444 12.63 19.31 -3.84
CA ILE A 444 11.21 18.92 -3.94
C ILE A 444 10.28 20.08 -3.53
N ASN A 445 10.59 20.78 -2.44
CA ASN A 445 9.81 21.92 -1.98
C ASN A 445 9.89 23.13 -2.95
N GLY A 446 10.98 23.24 -3.72
CA GLY A 446 11.16 24.27 -4.76
C GLY A 446 10.52 23.95 -6.11
N LEU A 447 10.15 22.68 -6.38
CA LEU A 447 9.58 22.26 -7.66
C LEU A 447 8.32 23.02 -8.09
N PRO A 448 7.32 23.29 -7.22
CA PRO A 448 6.11 24.01 -7.63
C PRO A 448 6.42 25.39 -8.21
N GLU A 449 7.37 26.10 -7.60
CA GLU A 449 7.80 27.42 -8.04
C GLU A 449 8.67 27.34 -9.31
N SER A 450 9.54 26.34 -9.40
CA SER A 450 10.37 26.09 -10.58
C SER A 450 9.52 25.81 -11.83
N ILE A 451 8.55 24.90 -11.73
CA ILE A 451 7.64 24.53 -12.82
C ILE A 451 6.84 25.75 -13.28
N ARG A 452 6.36 26.58 -12.33
CA ARG A 452 5.62 27.81 -12.63
C ARG A 452 6.49 28.78 -13.43
N ARG A 453 7.68 29.14 -12.92
CA ARG A 453 8.59 30.09 -13.58
C ARG A 453 9.03 29.60 -14.96
N ARG A 454 9.34 28.32 -15.09
CA ARG A 454 9.71 27.69 -16.38
C ARG A 454 8.56 27.79 -17.37
N SER A 455 7.35 27.41 -16.97
CA SER A 455 6.18 27.46 -17.83
C SER A 455 5.85 28.90 -18.25
N ASP A 456 5.92 29.86 -17.32
CA ASP A 456 5.70 31.28 -17.60
C ASP A 456 6.75 31.84 -18.58
N ALA A 457 8.02 31.45 -18.45
CA ALA A 457 9.08 31.87 -19.39
C ALA A 457 8.84 31.34 -20.81
N TYR A 458 8.47 30.06 -20.95
CA TYR A 458 8.14 29.48 -22.26
C TYR A 458 6.88 30.07 -22.86
N ASN A 459 5.81 30.23 -22.07
CA ASN A 459 4.57 30.85 -22.53
C ASN A 459 4.81 32.30 -22.95
N ALA A 460 5.58 33.09 -22.19
CA ALA A 460 5.94 34.47 -22.58
C ALA A 460 6.76 34.52 -23.87
N ALA A 461 7.70 33.59 -24.07
CA ALA A 461 8.47 33.49 -25.31
C ALA A 461 7.59 33.12 -26.52
N GLU A 462 6.61 32.26 -26.33
CA GLU A 462 5.64 31.87 -27.36
C GLU A 462 4.66 33.00 -27.67
N GLU A 463 4.15 33.70 -26.65
CA GLU A 463 3.34 34.91 -26.79
C GLU A 463 4.09 35.99 -27.58
N MET A 464 5.37 36.25 -27.26
CA MET A 464 6.21 37.19 -28.01
C MET A 464 6.41 36.77 -29.47
N LYS A 465 6.62 35.47 -29.73
CA LYS A 465 6.72 34.93 -31.10
C LYS A 465 5.41 35.09 -31.87
N ALA A 466 4.28 34.78 -31.24
CA ALA A 466 2.95 34.92 -31.84
C ALA A 466 2.63 36.39 -32.16
N VAL A 467 2.93 37.31 -31.23
CA VAL A 467 2.77 38.76 -31.45
C VAL A 467 3.70 39.24 -32.58
N LYS A 468 4.93 38.73 -32.66
CA LYS A 468 5.85 39.08 -33.75
C LYS A 468 5.34 38.60 -35.10
N LEU A 469 4.91 37.34 -35.21
CA LEU A 469 4.31 36.78 -36.43
C LEU A 469 3.02 37.52 -36.82
N TRP A 470 2.20 37.91 -35.84
CA TRP A 470 1.00 38.71 -36.10
C TRP A 470 1.35 40.11 -36.61
N LYS A 471 2.33 40.78 -36.02
CA LYS A 471 2.83 42.08 -36.51
C LYS A 471 3.43 42.00 -37.92
N GLU A 472 4.03 40.86 -38.25
CA GLU A 472 4.55 40.60 -39.60
C GLU A 472 3.41 40.28 -40.59
N ALA A 473 2.25 39.81 -40.12
CA ALA A 473 1.11 39.40 -40.94
C ALA A 473 0.01 40.47 -41.10
N ALA A 474 -0.11 41.45 -40.18
CA ALA A 474 -1.20 42.43 -40.16
C ALA A 474 -0.69 43.88 -40.27
N ASN A 475 -1.08 44.58 -41.34
CA ASN A 475 -1.02 46.04 -41.44
C ASN A 475 -2.27 46.66 -40.77
N ASP A 476 -2.08 47.30 -39.61
CA ASP A 476 -2.99 48.30 -38.99
C ASP A 476 -4.45 47.92 -38.66
N GLU A 477 -4.70 46.85 -37.89
CA GLU A 477 -5.98 46.69 -37.13
C GLU A 477 -5.76 46.60 -35.59
N PRO A 478 -6.67 47.14 -34.75
CA PRO A 478 -6.52 47.15 -33.31
C PRO A 478 -6.74 45.76 -32.68
N MET A 479 -5.90 45.47 -31.68
CA MET A 479 -5.74 44.18 -31.00
C MET A 479 -7.04 43.65 -30.36
N GLU A 480 -7.62 42.59 -30.90
CA GLU A 480 -8.49 41.70 -30.12
C GLU A 480 -7.62 40.81 -29.23
N ASN A 481 -7.97 40.66 -27.95
CA ASN A 481 -7.16 39.98 -26.94
C ASN A 481 -6.85 38.52 -27.36
N LEU A 482 -5.65 38.27 -27.89
CA LEU A 482 -5.18 36.94 -28.23
C LEU A 482 -4.98 36.14 -26.93
N LYS A 483 -6.01 35.45 -26.48
CA LYS A 483 -5.97 34.64 -25.25
C LYS A 483 -5.29 33.31 -25.54
N ILE A 484 -3.96 33.29 -25.55
CA ILE A 484 -3.17 32.06 -25.63
C ILE A 484 -3.38 31.28 -24.33
N SER A 485 -3.71 29.99 -24.45
CA SER A 485 -3.85 29.12 -23.28
C SER A 485 -2.47 28.92 -22.64
N ARG A 486 -2.36 29.17 -21.33
CA ARG A 486 -1.12 28.98 -20.59
C ARG A 486 -0.82 27.49 -20.47
N THR A 487 0.20 27.02 -21.19
CA THR A 487 0.61 25.62 -21.21
C THR A 487 1.52 25.30 -20.03
N THR A 488 1.45 24.07 -19.52
CA THR A 488 2.43 23.57 -18.54
C THR A 488 3.55 22.87 -19.31
N ARG A 489 4.79 23.31 -19.09
CA ARG A 489 5.95 22.89 -19.89
C ARG A 489 6.90 22.02 -19.08
N MET A 490 7.41 20.97 -19.73
CA MET A 490 8.47 20.09 -19.23
C MET A 490 9.86 20.74 -19.37
N THR A 491 10.89 20.09 -18.82
CA THR A 491 12.30 20.54 -18.92
C THR A 491 12.81 20.60 -20.36
N ASP A 492 12.39 19.66 -21.20
CA ASP A 492 12.72 19.55 -22.63
C ASP A 492 11.98 20.58 -23.51
N GLY A 493 11.11 21.40 -22.92
CA GLY A 493 10.29 22.39 -23.63
C GLY A 493 9.01 21.84 -24.26
N THR A 494 8.74 20.54 -24.13
CA THR A 494 7.49 19.93 -24.61
C THR A 494 6.29 20.28 -23.70
N HIS A 495 5.08 20.15 -24.24
CA HIS A 495 3.85 20.30 -23.45
C HIS A 495 3.63 19.07 -22.60
N TRP A 496 3.24 19.26 -21.33
CA TRP A 496 2.85 18.15 -20.47
C TRP A 496 1.55 17.50 -20.98
N PRO A 497 1.51 16.18 -21.24
CA PRO A 497 0.32 15.49 -21.74
C PRO A 497 -0.80 15.31 -20.70
N GLY A 498 -0.49 15.49 -19.41
CA GLY A 498 -1.46 15.37 -18.32
C GLY A 498 -2.14 16.70 -17.97
N THR A 499 -2.46 16.87 -16.69
CA THR A 499 -3.15 18.05 -16.16
C THR A 499 -2.24 19.29 -16.14
N TRP A 500 -2.73 20.40 -16.67
CA TRP A 500 -2.04 21.69 -16.61
C TRP A 500 -2.41 22.51 -15.36
N THR A 501 -1.52 23.41 -14.95
CA THR A 501 -1.76 24.36 -13.85
C THR A 501 -2.99 25.24 -14.12
N THR A 502 -3.17 25.66 -15.37
CA THR A 502 -4.41 26.27 -15.85
C THR A 502 -5.16 25.22 -16.67
N PRO A 503 -6.33 24.75 -16.21
CA PRO A 503 -7.08 23.71 -16.93
C PRO A 503 -7.43 24.15 -18.36
N ALA A 504 -7.19 23.26 -19.31
CA ALA A 504 -7.52 23.41 -20.72
C ALA A 504 -8.26 22.13 -21.20
N PRO A 505 -8.99 22.17 -22.34
CA PRO A 505 -9.53 20.95 -22.94
C PRO A 505 -8.39 19.94 -23.21
N ASP A 506 -8.65 18.64 -22.99
CA ASP A 506 -7.66 17.55 -23.02
C ASP A 506 -6.54 17.62 -21.95
N HIS A 507 -6.52 18.63 -21.07
CA HIS A 507 -5.48 18.86 -20.06
C HIS A 507 -6.05 19.28 -18.68
N SER A 508 -7.18 18.70 -18.30
CA SER A 508 -7.82 18.91 -16.99
C SER A 508 -7.78 17.64 -16.13
N ARG A 509 -8.01 17.77 -14.81
CA ARG A 509 -8.00 16.62 -13.88
C ARG A 509 -9.00 15.50 -14.24
N GLY A 510 -10.04 15.81 -15.03
CA GLY A 510 -11.03 14.85 -15.51
C GLY A 510 -10.94 14.56 -17.02
N ASP A 511 -9.98 15.16 -17.72
CA ASP A 511 -9.80 15.04 -19.18
C ASP A 511 -8.31 15.15 -19.50
N HIS A 512 -7.62 14.01 -19.58
CA HIS A 512 -6.22 13.93 -19.98
C HIS A 512 -5.87 12.54 -20.52
N SER A 513 -4.84 12.50 -21.38
CA SER A 513 -4.29 11.25 -21.93
C SER A 513 -3.63 10.38 -20.86
N SER A 514 -3.51 9.08 -21.14
CA SER A 514 -2.73 8.19 -20.27
C SER A 514 -1.24 8.39 -20.45
N ILE A 515 -0.48 8.18 -19.38
CA ILE A 515 0.97 8.36 -19.33
C ILE A 515 1.58 7.14 -18.65
N ILE A 516 2.54 6.48 -19.29
CA ILE A 516 3.40 5.47 -18.66
C ILE A 516 4.86 5.87 -18.87
N GLN A 517 5.62 5.87 -17.77
CA GLN A 517 7.06 6.06 -17.79
C GLN A 517 7.73 5.02 -16.90
N VAL A 518 8.65 4.26 -17.47
CA VAL A 518 9.60 3.44 -16.70
C VAL A 518 10.73 4.37 -16.23
N MET A 519 10.80 4.66 -14.93
CA MET A 519 11.79 5.55 -14.31
C MET A 519 13.08 4.82 -13.95
N SER A 520 12.95 3.58 -13.47
CA SER A 520 14.08 2.68 -13.19
C SER A 520 13.92 1.42 -14.04
N LYS A 521 14.95 1.07 -14.81
CA LYS A 521 14.96 -0.11 -15.68
C LYS A 521 14.78 -1.39 -14.86
N PRO A 522 14.23 -2.46 -15.46
CA PRO A 522 14.35 -3.79 -14.89
C PRO A 522 15.83 -4.09 -14.56
N PRO A 523 16.14 -4.55 -13.33
CA PRO A 523 17.51 -4.84 -12.95
C PRO A 523 18.08 -6.00 -13.77
N SER A 524 19.40 -6.00 -13.98
CA SER A 524 20.09 -7.16 -14.57
C SER A 524 19.92 -8.39 -13.70
N ASN A 525 20.06 -9.60 -14.26
CA ASN A 525 20.01 -10.85 -13.51
C ASN A 525 21.18 -10.99 -12.51
N GLU A 526 22.38 -10.56 -12.92
CA GLU A 526 23.57 -10.63 -12.06
C GLU A 526 23.68 -9.40 -11.13
N PRO A 527 24.09 -9.60 -9.85
CA PRO A 527 24.39 -8.51 -8.93
C PRO A 527 25.45 -7.58 -9.51
N GLN A 528 25.19 -6.27 -9.46
CA GLN A 528 26.16 -5.26 -9.84
C GLN A 528 26.80 -4.72 -8.57
N ILE A 529 28.10 -4.93 -8.43
CA ILE A 529 28.87 -4.43 -7.29
C ILE A 529 29.43 -3.05 -7.66
N GLY A 530 29.39 -2.09 -6.72
CA GLY A 530 29.95 -0.77 -6.95
C GLY A 530 31.46 -0.80 -7.19
N THR A 531 31.97 0.01 -8.12
CA THR A 531 33.41 0.17 -8.34
C THR A 531 34.01 1.20 -7.38
N ALA A 532 35.25 0.98 -6.94
CA ALA A 532 35.98 1.91 -6.06
C ALA A 532 36.44 3.21 -6.74
N SER A 533 35.95 3.51 -7.96
CA SER A 533 36.43 4.61 -8.80
C SER A 533 35.65 5.89 -8.54
N ASP A 534 35.99 6.54 -7.44
CA ASP A 534 36.23 7.98 -7.30
C ASP A 534 36.36 8.25 -5.81
N SER A 535 37.44 8.92 -5.40
CA SER A 535 37.76 9.27 -3.99
C SER A 535 36.66 10.08 -3.27
N ASN A 536 35.61 10.47 -4.00
CA ASN A 536 34.42 11.18 -3.57
C ASN A 536 33.13 10.35 -3.57
N THR A 537 33.14 9.04 -3.75
CA THR A 537 31.93 8.17 -3.67
C THR A 537 32.02 7.22 -2.46
N MET A 538 30.87 6.86 -1.87
CA MET A 538 30.85 5.90 -0.75
C MET A 538 31.47 4.58 -1.20
N ASP A 539 32.16 3.87 -0.29
CA ASP A 539 32.69 2.54 -0.62
C ASP A 539 31.52 1.55 -0.77
N LEU A 540 31.25 1.11 -2.00
CA LEU A 540 30.15 0.22 -2.37
C LEU A 540 30.66 -1.12 -2.94
N THR A 541 31.92 -1.47 -2.68
CA THR A 541 32.60 -2.67 -3.21
C THR A 541 32.02 -4.00 -2.70
N GLU A 542 31.15 -3.98 -1.69
CA GLU A 542 30.52 -5.19 -1.13
C GLU A 542 28.99 -5.19 -1.31
N VAL A 543 28.42 -4.19 -1.99
CA VAL A 543 26.97 -3.94 -1.99
C VAL A 543 26.41 -3.98 -3.40
N ASP A 544 25.27 -4.65 -3.55
CA ASP A 544 24.51 -4.63 -4.80
C ASP A 544 23.86 -3.25 -4.99
N ILE A 545 24.27 -2.55 -6.06
CA ILE A 545 23.80 -1.20 -6.39
C ILE A 545 22.51 -1.20 -7.20
N ARG A 546 22.02 -2.36 -7.67
CA ARG A 546 20.83 -2.44 -8.53
C ARG A 546 19.59 -1.90 -7.82
N LEU A 547 18.79 -1.12 -8.56
CA LEU A 547 17.48 -0.66 -8.11
C LEU A 547 16.35 -1.55 -8.65
N PRO A 548 15.27 -1.73 -7.88
CA PRO A 548 14.03 -2.31 -8.40
C PRO A 548 13.45 -1.48 -9.56
N MET A 549 12.62 -2.11 -10.38
CA MET A 549 11.89 -1.41 -11.44
C MET A 549 10.89 -0.44 -10.82
N LEU A 550 10.87 0.81 -11.27
CA LEU A 550 9.91 1.84 -10.87
C LEU A 550 9.15 2.34 -12.09
N VAL A 551 7.82 2.29 -12.04
CA VAL A 551 6.94 2.71 -13.14
C VAL A 551 5.97 3.77 -12.63
N TYR A 552 5.96 4.93 -13.29
CA TYR A 552 4.95 5.95 -13.10
C TYR A 552 3.82 5.73 -14.09
N VAL A 553 2.59 5.71 -13.59
CA VAL A 553 1.37 5.50 -14.37
C VAL A 553 0.38 6.62 -14.04
N SER A 554 -0.14 7.27 -15.07
CA SER A 554 -1.34 8.08 -14.99
C SER A 554 -2.34 7.52 -15.99
N ARG A 555 -3.50 7.10 -15.50
CA ARG A 555 -4.55 6.52 -16.34
C ARG A 555 -5.24 7.57 -17.18
N GLU A 556 -5.86 7.17 -18.28
CA GLU A 556 -6.65 8.10 -19.08
C GLU A 556 -7.93 8.50 -18.36
N LYS A 557 -8.30 9.78 -18.44
CA LYS A 557 -9.57 10.31 -17.96
C LYS A 557 -10.21 11.11 -19.07
N ARG A 558 -11.52 10.94 -19.26
CA ARG A 558 -12.32 11.64 -20.27
C ARG A 558 -13.67 12.08 -19.70
N PRO A 559 -14.22 13.24 -20.11
CA PRO A 559 -15.55 13.66 -19.72
C PRO A 559 -16.60 12.61 -20.15
N GLY A 560 -17.49 12.24 -19.23
CA GLY A 560 -18.54 11.24 -19.48
C GLY A 560 -18.20 9.82 -19.06
N TYR A 561 -16.96 9.53 -18.66
CA TYR A 561 -16.57 8.26 -18.06
C TYR A 561 -16.36 8.42 -16.54
N ASP A 562 -17.00 7.56 -15.75
CA ASP A 562 -16.72 7.50 -14.31
C ASP A 562 -15.38 6.79 -14.08
N HIS A 563 -14.50 7.44 -13.33
CA HIS A 563 -13.17 6.95 -13.04
C HIS A 563 -13.09 6.17 -11.72
N ASN A 564 -14.18 6.02 -10.95
CA ASN A 564 -14.23 5.12 -9.78
C ASN A 564 -13.14 5.38 -8.71
N LYS A 565 -12.62 6.62 -8.64
CA LYS A 565 -11.59 7.06 -7.66
C LYS A 565 -10.44 6.04 -7.52
N LYS A 566 -10.08 5.66 -6.28
CA LYS A 566 -8.99 4.73 -5.97
C LYS A 566 -9.20 3.33 -6.57
N ALA A 567 -10.42 2.80 -6.55
CA ALA A 567 -10.71 1.46 -7.09
C ALA A 567 -10.33 1.35 -8.58
N GLY A 568 -10.69 2.36 -9.38
CA GLY A 568 -10.32 2.39 -10.80
C GLY A 568 -8.82 2.57 -11.03
N ALA A 569 -8.14 3.36 -10.19
CA ALA A 569 -6.69 3.52 -10.24
C ALA A 569 -5.97 2.19 -9.97
N MET A 570 -6.40 1.47 -8.93
CA MET A 570 -5.88 0.16 -8.57
C MET A 570 -6.13 -0.87 -9.68
N ASN A 571 -7.32 -0.90 -10.28
CA ASN A 571 -7.62 -1.82 -11.38
C ASN A 571 -6.78 -1.52 -12.63
N ALA A 572 -6.54 -0.24 -12.96
CA ALA A 572 -5.63 0.14 -14.03
C ALA A 572 -4.20 -0.36 -13.76
N LEU A 573 -3.69 -0.20 -12.53
CA LEU A 573 -2.39 -0.73 -12.12
C LEU A 573 -2.32 -2.25 -12.23
N VAL A 574 -3.36 -2.98 -11.82
CA VAL A 574 -3.40 -4.45 -11.95
C VAL A 574 -3.20 -4.87 -13.41
N ARG A 575 -3.86 -4.18 -14.35
CA ARG A 575 -3.77 -4.48 -15.79
C ARG A 575 -2.42 -4.12 -16.37
N ALA A 576 -1.92 -2.91 -16.13
CA ALA A 576 -0.61 -2.47 -16.59
C ALA A 576 0.51 -3.37 -16.06
N SER A 577 0.47 -3.68 -14.76
CA SER A 577 1.44 -4.55 -14.13
C SER A 577 1.36 -5.98 -14.65
N ALA A 578 0.18 -6.51 -14.98
CA ALA A 578 0.06 -7.86 -15.57
C ALA A 578 0.74 -7.99 -16.93
N VAL A 579 0.78 -6.92 -17.72
CA VAL A 579 1.44 -6.89 -19.04
C VAL A 579 2.94 -6.65 -18.89
N MET A 580 3.35 -5.79 -17.95
CA MET A 580 4.74 -5.39 -17.79
C MET A 580 5.55 -6.36 -16.91
N SER A 581 5.14 -6.57 -15.65
CA SER A 581 5.91 -7.33 -14.65
C SER A 581 5.37 -8.69 -14.28
N ASN A 582 4.04 -8.80 -14.29
CA ASN A 582 3.30 -9.99 -13.99
C ASN A 582 3.71 -10.68 -12.68
N GLY A 583 3.98 -9.91 -11.61
CA GLY A 583 4.27 -10.47 -10.29
C GLY A 583 3.07 -11.21 -9.72
N ALA A 584 3.27 -12.43 -9.22
CA ALA A 584 2.19 -13.28 -8.72
C ALA A 584 1.44 -12.67 -7.51
N PHE A 585 2.11 -11.80 -6.75
CA PHE A 585 1.56 -11.11 -5.60
C PHE A 585 1.59 -9.60 -5.79
N ILE A 586 0.58 -8.92 -5.23
CA ILE A 586 0.43 -7.47 -5.30
C ILE A 586 0.35 -6.92 -3.88
N LEU A 587 1.27 -6.05 -3.49
CA LEU A 587 1.18 -5.32 -2.23
C LEU A 587 0.57 -3.95 -2.49
N ASN A 588 -0.53 -3.64 -1.82
CA ASN A 588 -1.13 -2.31 -1.89
C ASN A 588 -0.70 -1.44 -0.69
N LEU A 589 -0.24 -0.23 -0.98
CA LEU A 589 0.12 0.81 -0.01
C LEU A 589 -0.49 2.17 -0.37
N ASP A 590 -0.95 2.89 0.64
CA ASP A 590 -1.29 4.31 0.53
C ASP A 590 -0.01 5.16 0.45
N CYS A 591 -0.08 6.34 -0.17
CA CYS A 591 1.07 7.22 -0.35
C CYS A 591 1.74 7.68 0.95
N ASP A 592 1.00 7.65 2.07
CA ASP A 592 1.47 8.02 3.40
C ASP A 592 1.89 6.82 4.26
N HIS A 593 1.80 5.59 3.73
CA HIS A 593 2.21 4.37 4.43
C HIS A 593 3.49 3.81 3.82
N TYR A 594 4.54 3.78 4.63
CA TYR A 594 5.87 3.37 4.20
C TYR A 594 6.33 2.08 4.90
N ILE A 595 7.35 1.43 4.35
CA ILE A 595 7.92 0.19 4.91
C ILE A 595 8.82 0.56 6.09
N TYR A 596 8.40 0.16 7.29
CA TYR A 596 9.15 0.40 8.52
C TYR A 596 10.18 -0.71 8.75
N ASN A 597 9.75 -1.97 8.67
CA ASN A 597 10.62 -3.16 8.72
C ASN A 597 10.89 -3.68 7.31
N SER A 598 12.16 -3.77 6.90
CA SER A 598 12.53 -4.30 5.58
C SER A 598 12.22 -5.78 5.37
N GLU A 599 12.08 -6.56 6.44
CA GLU A 599 11.79 -8.00 6.34
C GLU A 599 10.30 -8.31 6.13
N ALA A 600 9.43 -7.30 6.18
CA ALA A 600 7.97 -7.47 6.15
C ALA A 600 7.47 -8.25 4.92
N LEU A 601 8.09 -8.07 3.75
CA LEU A 601 7.72 -8.81 2.53
C LEU A 601 8.05 -10.30 2.64
N ARG A 602 9.20 -10.63 3.25
CA ARG A 602 9.60 -12.02 3.50
C ARG A 602 8.67 -12.68 4.51
N GLU A 603 8.26 -11.96 5.56
CA GLU A 603 7.25 -12.45 6.53
C GLU A 603 5.91 -12.74 5.84
N GLY A 604 5.43 -11.84 4.97
CA GLY A 604 4.23 -12.08 4.16
C GLY A 604 4.34 -13.28 3.22
N MET A 605 5.52 -13.46 2.59
CA MET A 605 5.79 -14.62 1.74
C MET A 605 5.79 -15.94 2.50
N CYS A 606 6.24 -15.96 3.77
CA CYS A 606 6.16 -17.15 4.60
C CYS A 606 4.72 -17.67 4.66
N HIS A 607 3.73 -16.79 4.86
CA HIS A 607 2.33 -17.19 4.88
C HIS A 607 1.81 -17.68 3.53
N MET A 608 2.16 -16.99 2.44
CA MET A 608 1.69 -17.34 1.09
C MET A 608 2.28 -18.66 0.57
N MET A 609 3.51 -18.99 0.98
CA MET A 609 4.27 -20.14 0.50
C MET A 609 4.25 -21.34 1.46
N ASP A 610 3.63 -21.21 2.64
CA ASP A 610 3.48 -22.32 3.58
C ASP A 610 2.41 -23.34 3.13
N ARG A 611 2.32 -24.43 3.89
CA ARG A 611 1.31 -25.48 3.72
C ARG A 611 -0.09 -24.88 3.80
N GLY A 612 -0.88 -25.08 2.74
CA GLY A 612 -2.23 -24.52 2.63
C GLY A 612 -2.27 -23.04 2.23
N GLY A 613 -1.13 -22.41 1.92
CA GLY A 613 -1.03 -21.05 1.39
C GLY A 613 -1.70 -20.87 0.03
N GLU A 614 -1.93 -21.96 -0.72
CA GLU A 614 -2.72 -21.99 -1.96
C GLU A 614 -4.18 -21.53 -1.78
N ARG A 615 -4.71 -21.58 -0.56
CA ARG A 615 -6.08 -21.11 -0.21
C ARG A 615 -6.10 -19.67 0.30
N ILE A 616 -4.94 -19.03 0.45
CA ILE A 616 -4.83 -17.66 0.95
C ILE A 616 -4.97 -16.69 -0.21
N CYS A 617 -5.92 -15.76 -0.12
CA CYS A 617 -6.11 -14.70 -1.10
C CYS A 617 -5.37 -13.41 -0.77
N TYR A 618 -5.20 -13.08 0.52
CA TYR A 618 -4.36 -11.97 0.93
C TYR A 618 -3.84 -12.12 2.36
N VAL A 619 -2.71 -11.48 2.64
CA VAL A 619 -2.12 -11.31 3.97
C VAL A 619 -2.26 -9.84 4.37
N GLN A 620 -3.00 -9.57 5.43
CA GLN A 620 -3.21 -8.23 5.98
C GLN A 620 -2.22 -7.97 7.12
N PHE A 621 -1.52 -6.84 7.05
CA PHE A 621 -0.65 -6.35 8.12
C PHE A 621 -1.38 -5.33 9.01
N PRO A 622 -1.00 -5.19 10.29
CA PRO A 622 -1.51 -4.12 11.15
C PRO A 622 -1.11 -2.74 10.60
N GLN A 623 -2.08 -1.81 10.54
CA GLN A 623 -1.77 -0.41 10.26
C GLN A 623 -1.34 0.25 11.55
N ARG A 624 -0.15 0.86 11.53
CA ARG A 624 0.41 1.62 12.66
C ARG A 624 0.67 3.04 12.21
N PHE A 625 0.58 3.97 13.15
CA PHE A 625 0.66 5.38 12.85
C PHE A 625 1.76 6.07 13.66
N GLU A 626 2.38 7.09 13.08
CA GLU A 626 3.33 7.99 13.73
C GLU A 626 2.74 9.39 13.88
N GLY A 627 3.40 10.23 14.69
CA GLY A 627 2.97 11.61 14.93
C GLY A 627 1.74 11.73 15.82
N ILE A 628 1.44 10.71 16.64
CA ILE A 628 0.32 10.73 17.58
C ILE A 628 0.76 11.38 18.90
N ASP A 629 -0.11 12.22 19.46
CA ASP A 629 0.03 12.78 20.81
C ASP A 629 0.35 11.65 21.82
N PRO A 630 1.36 11.78 22.70
CA PRO A 630 1.59 10.84 23.80
C PRO A 630 0.33 10.57 24.64
N SER A 631 -0.59 11.53 24.71
CA SER A 631 -1.88 11.37 25.41
C SER A 631 -3.00 10.74 24.57
N ASP A 632 -2.73 10.31 23.33
CA ASP A 632 -3.63 9.75 22.30
C ASP A 632 -5.13 9.99 22.58
N ARG A 633 -5.51 11.26 22.65
CA ARG A 633 -6.84 11.67 23.13
C ARG A 633 -7.97 11.16 22.23
N TYR A 634 -7.67 10.92 20.97
CA TYR A 634 -8.64 10.55 19.93
C TYR A 634 -8.55 9.07 19.52
N ALA A 635 -7.80 8.26 20.28
CA ALA A 635 -7.61 6.83 20.02
C ALA A 635 -7.18 6.55 18.57
N ASN A 636 -6.24 7.35 18.05
CA ASN A 636 -5.80 7.28 16.67
C ASN A 636 -5.01 6.01 16.37
N HIS A 637 -4.36 5.39 17.38
CA HIS A 637 -3.67 4.11 17.18
C HIS A 637 -4.64 2.96 16.86
N ASN A 638 -5.91 3.06 17.28
CA ASN A 638 -6.95 2.05 17.05
C ASN A 638 -6.50 0.60 17.39
N THR A 639 -5.75 0.45 18.48
CA THR A 639 -5.11 -0.82 18.88
C THR A 639 -6.13 -1.92 19.14
N VAL A 640 -7.30 -1.61 19.72
CA VAL A 640 -8.36 -2.59 19.95
C VAL A 640 -8.81 -3.25 18.64
N PHE A 641 -9.02 -2.49 17.58
CA PHE A 641 -9.42 -3.05 16.30
C PHE A 641 -8.35 -3.96 15.68
N PHE A 642 -7.09 -3.52 15.67
CA PHE A 642 -5.99 -4.28 15.05
C PHE A 642 -5.49 -5.45 15.91
N ASP A 643 -5.40 -5.29 17.23
CA ASP A 643 -4.78 -6.26 18.12
C ASP A 643 -5.78 -7.15 18.90
N VAL A 644 -7.07 -6.81 18.90
CA VAL A 644 -8.15 -7.69 19.41
C VAL A 644 -8.96 -8.23 18.24
N ASN A 645 -9.67 -7.36 17.50
CA ASN A 645 -10.67 -7.80 16.53
C ASN A 645 -10.05 -8.54 15.35
N MET A 646 -8.99 -8.01 14.73
CA MET A 646 -8.37 -8.66 13.56
C MET A 646 -7.71 -10.00 13.89
N ARG A 647 -7.07 -10.10 15.06
CA ARG A 647 -6.50 -11.36 15.57
C ARG A 647 -7.57 -12.40 15.91
N ALA A 648 -8.73 -11.96 16.38
CA ALA A 648 -9.89 -12.81 16.55
C ALA A 648 -10.40 -13.38 15.22
N LEU A 649 -10.51 -12.54 14.18
CA LEU A 649 -10.98 -12.94 12.86
C LEU A 649 -10.01 -13.89 12.14
N ASP A 650 -8.71 -13.81 12.43
CA ASP A 650 -7.69 -14.71 11.85
C ASP A 650 -7.88 -16.19 12.23
N GLY A 651 -8.51 -16.45 13.39
CA GLY A 651 -8.88 -17.81 13.81
C GLY A 651 -10.12 -18.38 13.12
N LEU A 652 -10.87 -17.55 12.39
CA LEU A 652 -12.03 -17.96 11.59
C LEU A 652 -11.60 -18.17 10.13
N GLN A 653 -12.06 -17.30 9.22
CA GLN A 653 -11.72 -17.31 7.80
C GLN A 653 -10.65 -16.27 7.46
N GLY A 654 -10.33 -15.35 8.38
CA GLY A 654 -9.29 -14.34 8.21
C GLY A 654 -9.77 -12.89 8.41
N PRO A 655 -8.82 -11.93 8.55
CA PRO A 655 -9.12 -10.51 8.73
C PRO A 655 -9.78 -9.86 7.51
N PHE A 656 -10.43 -8.72 7.73
CA PHE A 656 -10.92 -7.86 6.64
C PHE A 656 -9.77 -7.17 5.92
N TYR A 657 -9.98 -6.83 4.65
CA TYR A 657 -9.10 -5.92 3.93
C TYR A 657 -9.44 -4.47 4.33
N VAL A 658 -8.42 -3.72 4.74
CA VAL A 658 -8.57 -2.37 5.35
C VAL A 658 -7.89 -1.25 4.54
N GLY A 659 -7.63 -1.49 3.24
CA GLY A 659 -7.27 -0.43 2.29
C GLY A 659 -5.77 -0.15 2.08
N THR A 660 -4.88 -0.62 2.96
CA THR A 660 -3.40 -0.49 2.84
C THR A 660 -2.69 -1.60 3.64
N GLY A 661 -1.42 -1.85 3.32
CA GLY A 661 -0.58 -2.85 3.99
C GLY A 661 -1.09 -4.27 3.79
N CYS A 662 -1.50 -4.60 2.56
CA CYS A 662 -2.12 -5.88 2.24
C CYS A 662 -1.48 -6.50 1.00
N LEU A 663 -1.03 -7.74 1.15
CA LEU A 663 -0.38 -8.53 0.11
C LEU A 663 -1.40 -9.50 -0.49
N PHE A 664 -1.87 -9.19 -1.70
CA PHE A 664 -2.85 -9.97 -2.44
C PHE A 664 -2.22 -11.02 -3.34
N ARG A 665 -2.91 -12.14 -3.51
CA ARG A 665 -2.72 -13.07 -4.61
C ARG A 665 -3.42 -12.54 -5.85
N ARG A 666 -2.68 -12.33 -6.94
CA ARG A 666 -3.18 -11.75 -8.19
C ARG A 666 -4.39 -12.51 -8.77
N THR A 667 -4.35 -13.84 -8.78
CA THR A 667 -5.46 -14.67 -9.30
C THR A 667 -6.74 -14.56 -8.48
N ALA A 668 -6.63 -14.28 -7.18
CA ALA A 668 -7.81 -14.07 -6.33
C ALA A 668 -8.49 -12.73 -6.65
N LEU A 669 -7.72 -11.69 -6.99
CA LEU A 669 -8.24 -10.40 -7.48
C LEU A 669 -8.91 -10.54 -8.85
N TYR A 670 -8.44 -11.43 -9.71
CA TYR A 670 -9.11 -11.75 -10.98
C TYR A 670 -10.47 -12.45 -10.83
N GLY A 671 -10.85 -12.78 -9.59
CA GLY A 671 -12.15 -13.35 -9.28
C GLY A 671 -12.26 -14.84 -9.59
N PHE A 672 -11.13 -15.55 -9.64
CA PHE A 672 -11.09 -17.02 -9.69
C PHE A 672 -11.40 -17.63 -8.32
N ASP A 673 -11.89 -18.86 -8.33
CA ASP A 673 -12.14 -19.65 -7.11
C ASP A 673 -10.85 -20.33 -6.61
N PRO A 674 -10.74 -20.63 -5.29
CA PRO A 674 -9.56 -21.31 -4.75
C PRO A 674 -9.42 -22.74 -5.29
N PRO A 675 -8.18 -23.23 -5.49
CA PRO A 675 -7.89 -24.49 -6.20
C PRO A 675 -8.47 -25.75 -5.52
N CYS A 676 -8.61 -25.78 -4.20
CA CYS A 676 -9.05 -26.97 -3.46
C CYS A 676 -10.56 -27.26 -3.54
N LEU A 677 -11.39 -26.35 -4.06
CA LEU A 677 -12.83 -26.61 -4.29
C LEU A 677 -13.09 -27.61 -5.44
N GLN A 678 -12.04 -28.02 -6.14
CA GLN A 678 -12.08 -28.93 -7.28
C GLN A 678 -12.44 -30.38 -6.88
N GLU A 679 -12.11 -30.81 -5.65
CA GLU A 679 -12.32 -32.19 -5.20
C GLU A 679 -13.59 -32.38 -4.36
N GLU A 680 -13.93 -31.47 -3.43
CA GLU A 680 -15.18 -31.59 -2.66
C GLU A 680 -16.41 -31.57 -3.59
N ALA A 681 -16.37 -30.77 -4.65
CA ALA A 681 -17.41 -30.77 -5.69
C ALA A 681 -17.37 -32.01 -6.61
N ALA A 682 -16.26 -32.75 -6.66
CA ALA A 682 -16.11 -33.99 -7.40
C ALA A 682 -16.54 -35.23 -6.58
N GLU A 683 -16.35 -35.20 -5.26
CA GLU A 683 -16.71 -36.30 -4.34
C GLU A 683 -18.18 -36.23 -3.89
N ASP A 684 -18.77 -35.04 -3.69
CA ASP A 684 -20.19 -34.88 -3.31
C ASP A 684 -21.19 -35.12 -4.46
N ALA A 685 -20.71 -35.46 -5.66
CA ALA A 685 -21.53 -35.74 -6.83
C ALA A 685 -22.24 -37.13 -6.80
N GLY A 686 -22.11 -37.87 -5.68
CA GLY A 686 -22.59 -39.23 -5.53
C GLY A 686 -23.91 -39.40 -4.77
N TRP A 687 -24.99 -38.65 -5.07
CA TRP A 687 -26.36 -39.13 -4.76
C TRP A 687 -27.49 -38.34 -5.44
N PHE A 688 -27.38 -37.03 -5.63
CA PHE A 688 -28.46 -36.20 -6.20
C PHE A 688 -27.98 -35.45 -7.45
N GLY A 689 -28.54 -35.79 -8.60
CA GLY A 689 -28.20 -35.23 -9.92
C GLY A 689 -28.58 -33.74 -10.07
N SER A 690 -27.81 -32.86 -9.44
CA SER A 690 -27.89 -31.41 -9.68
C SER A 690 -26.98 -31.01 -10.84
N LYS A 691 -27.50 -30.21 -11.77
CA LYS A 691 -26.73 -29.67 -12.91
C LYS A 691 -25.49 -28.91 -12.40
N LYS A 692 -24.30 -29.37 -12.82
CA LYS A 692 -23.00 -28.77 -12.50
C LYS A 692 -22.94 -27.31 -12.99
N LYS A 693 -22.74 -26.35 -12.09
CA LYS A 693 -22.04 -25.10 -12.46
C LYS A 693 -20.55 -25.38 -12.27
N LYS A 694 -19.78 -25.52 -13.37
CA LYS A 694 -18.31 -25.58 -13.28
C LYS A 694 -17.82 -24.30 -12.57
N SER A 695 -17.02 -24.42 -11.51
CA SER A 695 -16.41 -23.29 -10.81
C SER A 695 -15.41 -22.60 -11.74
N ALA A 696 -15.35 -21.27 -11.74
CA ALA A 696 -14.44 -20.54 -12.62
C ALA A 696 -13.02 -20.57 -12.05
N THR A 697 -12.20 -21.51 -12.53
CA THR A 697 -10.77 -21.67 -12.15
C THR A 697 -9.86 -21.19 -13.27
N VAL A 698 -8.61 -20.85 -12.98
CA VAL A 698 -7.64 -20.46 -14.04
C VAL A 698 -7.45 -21.59 -15.06
N ALA A 699 -7.56 -22.86 -14.63
CA ALA A 699 -7.56 -24.02 -15.52
C ALA A 699 -8.69 -23.99 -16.58
N SER A 700 -9.83 -23.33 -16.35
CA SER A 700 -10.86 -23.20 -17.40
C SER A 700 -10.46 -22.25 -18.53
N VAL A 701 -9.37 -21.50 -18.37
CA VAL A 701 -8.75 -20.69 -19.43
C VAL A 701 -7.84 -21.56 -20.31
N THR A 702 -7.45 -22.79 -19.89
CA THR A 702 -6.43 -23.62 -20.56
C THR A 702 -6.88 -24.36 -21.81
N GLU A 703 -8.18 -24.54 -22.06
CA GLU A 703 -8.67 -25.35 -23.19
C GLU A 703 -8.47 -24.70 -24.58
N VAL A 704 -7.80 -23.55 -24.67
CA VAL A 704 -7.58 -22.78 -25.91
C VAL A 704 -6.37 -23.27 -26.74
N ASP A 705 -5.34 -23.90 -26.13
CA ASP A 705 -4.10 -24.27 -26.85
C ASP A 705 -4.07 -25.70 -27.40
N SER A 706 -5.07 -26.54 -27.10
CA SER A 706 -5.04 -27.97 -27.45
C SER A 706 -5.87 -28.36 -28.68
N LEU A 707 -6.27 -27.39 -29.50
CA LEU A 707 -7.10 -27.65 -30.69
C LEU A 707 -6.33 -28.18 -31.91
N ASP A 708 -4.99 -28.20 -31.89
CA ASP A 708 -4.20 -28.66 -33.05
C ASP A 708 -3.76 -30.14 -33.00
N ASP A 709 -4.02 -30.91 -31.92
CA ASP A 709 -3.59 -32.33 -31.88
C ASP A 709 -4.55 -33.32 -31.20
N ARG A 710 -5.86 -33.08 -31.26
CA ARG A 710 -6.86 -34.06 -30.80
C ARG A 710 -8.04 -34.21 -31.76
N SER A 711 -7.73 -34.59 -32.99
CA SER A 711 -8.72 -35.29 -33.81
C SER A 711 -8.80 -36.76 -33.35
N LEU A 712 -10.04 -37.25 -33.16
CA LEU A 712 -10.43 -38.63 -32.78
C LEU A 712 -10.43 -38.98 -31.28
N LYS A 713 -11.49 -38.54 -30.57
CA LYS A 713 -12.41 -39.45 -29.82
C LYS A 713 -13.66 -38.71 -29.29
N SER A 714 -14.74 -38.88 -30.05
CA SER A 714 -16.17 -38.96 -29.67
C SER A 714 -16.68 -38.27 -28.39
N GLY A 715 -17.35 -37.12 -28.58
CA GLY A 715 -18.80 -37.01 -28.36
C GLY A 715 -19.33 -36.75 -26.94
N SER A 716 -19.16 -35.52 -26.43
CA SER A 716 -20.19 -34.71 -25.71
C SER A 716 -19.55 -33.61 -24.83
N SER A 717 -19.03 -32.51 -25.39
CA SER A 717 -18.75 -31.26 -24.63
C SER A 717 -18.44 -30.01 -25.48
N ILE A 718 -18.63 -30.03 -26.80
CA ILE A 718 -18.14 -28.95 -27.68
C ILE A 718 -18.85 -27.61 -27.43
N ASP A 719 -20.16 -27.61 -27.13
CA ASP A 719 -20.94 -26.36 -26.96
C ASP A 719 -20.59 -25.57 -25.69
N ASP A 720 -20.12 -26.21 -24.61
CA ASP A 720 -19.83 -25.54 -23.34
C ASP A 720 -18.42 -24.91 -23.32
N ASP A 721 -17.46 -25.52 -24.01
CA ASP A 721 -16.07 -25.07 -24.01
C ASP A 721 -15.88 -23.91 -25.02
N GLU A 722 -16.59 -23.92 -26.15
CA GLU A 722 -16.66 -22.80 -27.11
C GLU A 722 -17.37 -21.57 -26.51
N MET A 723 -18.41 -21.79 -25.68
CA MET A 723 -19.10 -20.74 -24.93
C MET A 723 -18.21 -20.10 -23.84
N ASN A 724 -17.27 -20.83 -23.24
CA ASN A 724 -16.34 -20.28 -22.24
C ASN A 724 -15.25 -19.38 -22.87
N ILE A 725 -14.80 -19.69 -24.09
CA ILE A 725 -13.80 -18.87 -24.81
C ILE A 725 -14.40 -17.52 -25.20
N ALA A 726 -15.65 -17.50 -25.68
CA ALA A 726 -16.37 -16.26 -25.98
C ALA A 726 -16.61 -15.36 -24.75
N LEU A 727 -16.55 -15.91 -23.53
CA LEU A 727 -16.73 -15.18 -22.27
C LEU A 727 -15.44 -14.56 -21.74
N ILE A 728 -14.26 -14.97 -22.21
CA ILE A 728 -12.96 -14.43 -21.75
C ILE A 728 -12.83 -12.94 -22.08
N PRO A 729 -13.06 -12.48 -23.32
CA PRO A 729 -13.00 -11.05 -23.64
C PRO A 729 -14.03 -10.22 -22.87
N LYS A 730 -15.22 -10.79 -22.62
CA LYS A 730 -16.24 -10.17 -21.79
C LYS A 730 -15.83 -10.04 -20.33
N LYS A 731 -15.01 -10.96 -19.81
CA LYS A 731 -14.57 -10.94 -18.41
C LYS A 731 -13.35 -10.06 -18.19
N PHE A 732 -12.34 -10.18 -19.06
CA PHE A 732 -11.01 -9.59 -18.86
C PHE A 732 -10.64 -8.47 -19.84
N GLY A 733 -11.41 -8.32 -20.92
CA GLY A 733 -11.11 -7.41 -22.02
C GLY A 733 -10.40 -8.10 -23.20
N ASN A 734 -10.14 -7.34 -24.25
CA ASN A 734 -9.68 -7.86 -25.54
C ASN A 734 -8.16 -8.08 -25.66
N SER A 735 -7.38 -7.74 -24.63
CA SER A 735 -5.92 -7.88 -24.67
C SER A 735 -5.49 -9.35 -24.53
N SER A 736 -4.88 -9.92 -25.57
CA SER A 736 -4.36 -11.29 -25.54
C SER A 736 -3.16 -11.42 -24.59
N LEU A 737 -2.25 -10.44 -24.60
CA LEU A 737 -1.09 -10.38 -23.70
C LEU A 737 -1.50 -10.41 -22.22
N PHE A 738 -2.57 -9.68 -21.87
CA PHE A 738 -3.12 -9.73 -20.52
C PHE A 738 -3.69 -11.11 -20.17
N VAL A 739 -4.42 -11.76 -21.08
CA VAL A 739 -5.05 -13.07 -20.81
C VAL A 739 -4.00 -14.17 -20.64
N GLU A 740 -2.95 -14.17 -21.47
CA GLU A 740 -1.83 -15.12 -21.36
C GLU A 740 -1.07 -14.97 -20.05
N SER A 741 -0.90 -13.73 -19.57
CA SER A 741 -0.15 -13.45 -18.34
C SER A 741 -0.82 -14.03 -17.08
N ILE A 742 -2.15 -14.23 -17.09
CA ILE A 742 -2.90 -14.84 -15.97
C ILE A 742 -2.36 -16.23 -15.62
N ARG A 743 -2.07 -17.07 -16.63
CA ARG A 743 -1.59 -18.45 -16.41
C ARG A 743 -0.20 -18.45 -15.79
N VAL A 744 0.66 -17.55 -16.26
CA VAL A 744 2.01 -17.37 -15.73
C VAL A 744 1.95 -16.94 -14.27
N ALA A 745 1.12 -15.95 -13.93
CA ALA A 745 0.96 -15.48 -12.55
C ALA A 745 0.42 -16.57 -11.61
N GLU A 746 -0.51 -17.40 -12.08
CA GLU A 746 -1.02 -18.53 -11.29
C GLU A 746 0.10 -19.52 -10.97
N PHE A 747 0.89 -19.92 -11.97
CA PHE A 747 1.98 -20.87 -11.79
C PHE A 747 3.06 -20.32 -10.85
N GLN A 748 3.47 -19.07 -11.04
CA GLN A 748 4.46 -18.40 -10.18
C GLN A 748 3.98 -18.27 -8.72
N GLY A 749 2.68 -18.12 -8.51
CA GLY A 749 2.08 -17.98 -7.17
C GLY A 749 1.92 -19.29 -6.40
N ARG A 750 2.20 -20.46 -6.99
CA ARG A 750 2.06 -21.76 -6.32
C ARG A 750 3.19 -21.99 -5.31
N PRO A 751 2.88 -22.58 -4.13
CA PRO A 751 3.91 -23.04 -3.19
C PRO A 751 4.74 -24.18 -3.78
N LEU A 752 5.88 -24.51 -3.17
CA LEU A 752 6.73 -25.61 -3.63
C LEU A 752 6.11 -26.98 -3.36
N ALA A 753 6.27 -27.92 -4.30
CA ALA A 753 5.78 -29.30 -4.24
C ALA A 753 6.62 -30.23 -3.34
N ASP A 754 7.07 -29.74 -2.18
CA ASP A 754 8.00 -30.50 -1.31
C ASP A 754 7.27 -31.38 -0.28
N HIS A 755 5.98 -31.15 -0.06
CA HIS A 755 5.20 -31.83 0.97
C HIS A 755 3.91 -32.42 0.38
N PRO A 756 3.51 -33.65 0.77
CA PRO A 756 2.30 -34.30 0.23
C PRO A 756 0.99 -33.52 0.45
N SER A 757 0.95 -32.63 1.45
CA SER A 757 -0.21 -31.75 1.68
C SER A 757 -0.34 -30.61 0.66
N VAL A 758 0.69 -30.36 -0.14
CA VAL A 758 0.69 -29.36 -1.20
C VAL A 758 0.39 -30.08 -2.50
N LYS A 759 -0.89 -30.12 -2.88
CA LYS A 759 -1.34 -30.86 -4.07
C LYS A 759 -0.96 -30.15 -5.38
N ASN A 760 -1.11 -28.83 -5.41
CA ASN A 760 -0.84 -27.99 -6.59
C ASN A 760 0.46 -27.18 -6.42
N GLY A 761 1.56 -27.88 -6.15
CA GLY A 761 2.86 -27.25 -5.97
C GLY A 761 3.64 -27.05 -7.28
N ARG A 762 4.54 -26.05 -7.30
CA ARG A 762 5.54 -25.89 -8.36
C ARG A 762 6.84 -26.63 -8.01
N GLN A 763 7.62 -26.99 -9.02
CA GLN A 763 8.93 -27.60 -8.82
C GLN A 763 9.94 -26.57 -8.27
N PRO A 764 10.84 -26.95 -7.35
CA PRO A 764 11.92 -26.09 -6.88
C PRO A 764 12.80 -25.58 -8.02
N GLY A 765 13.11 -24.29 -8.00
CA GLY A 765 13.97 -23.63 -8.98
C GLY A 765 13.28 -23.15 -10.26
N ALA A 766 11.95 -23.31 -10.37
CA ALA A 766 11.19 -22.88 -11.54
C ALA A 766 11.23 -21.36 -11.80
N LEU A 767 11.48 -20.53 -10.78
CA LEU A 767 11.51 -19.07 -10.90
C LEU A 767 12.92 -18.48 -10.94
N ILE A 768 13.95 -19.30 -11.12
CA ILE A 768 15.35 -18.82 -11.21
C ILE A 768 15.63 -18.11 -12.55
N LEU A 769 14.78 -18.35 -13.56
CA LEU A 769 14.95 -17.75 -14.89
C LEU A 769 14.86 -16.21 -14.83
N PRO A 770 15.71 -15.51 -15.59
CA PRO A 770 15.60 -14.06 -15.73
C PRO A 770 14.24 -13.69 -16.32
N ARG A 771 13.72 -12.55 -15.88
CA ARG A 771 12.56 -11.93 -16.49
C ARG A 771 12.93 -11.42 -17.89
N ASP A 772 12.00 -11.54 -18.83
CA ASP A 772 12.14 -10.94 -20.14
C ASP A 772 12.21 -9.41 -20.05
N LEU A 773 13.04 -8.81 -20.91
CA LEU A 773 13.18 -7.36 -20.98
C LEU A 773 11.91 -6.72 -21.54
N LEU A 774 11.62 -5.48 -21.11
CA LEU A 774 10.44 -4.75 -21.55
C LEU A 774 10.63 -4.23 -22.99
N ASP A 775 9.92 -4.83 -23.93
CA ASP A 775 9.81 -4.34 -25.31
C ASP A 775 8.89 -3.09 -25.37
N PRO A 776 9.22 -2.04 -26.13
CA PRO A 776 8.30 -0.94 -26.46
C PRO A 776 6.88 -1.38 -26.85
N ALA A 777 6.71 -2.51 -27.55
CA ALA A 777 5.40 -3.04 -27.90
C ALA A 777 4.58 -3.45 -26.65
N THR A 778 5.26 -3.99 -25.64
CA THR A 778 4.64 -4.38 -24.36
C THR A 778 4.19 -3.14 -23.58
N VAL A 779 4.98 -2.07 -23.61
CA VAL A 779 4.61 -0.79 -22.96
C VAL A 779 3.47 -0.10 -23.71
N ALA A 780 3.43 -0.19 -25.04
CA ALA A 780 2.33 0.32 -25.84
C ALA A 780 1.00 -0.41 -25.55
N GLU A 781 1.04 -1.73 -25.36
CA GLU A 781 -0.14 -2.48 -24.91
C GLU A 781 -0.52 -2.14 -23.46
N ALA A 782 0.46 -1.89 -22.58
CA ALA A 782 0.20 -1.44 -21.23
C ALA A 782 -0.60 -0.12 -21.20
N ILE A 783 -0.38 0.78 -22.17
CA ILE A 783 -1.18 2.00 -22.37
C ILE A 783 -2.61 1.68 -22.81
N ASN A 784 -2.77 0.76 -23.75
CA ASN A 784 -4.08 0.35 -24.26
C ASN A 784 -4.96 -0.20 -23.12
N VAL A 785 -4.40 -1.02 -22.22
CA VAL A 785 -5.16 -1.62 -21.11
C VAL A 785 -5.52 -0.66 -19.98
N ILE A 786 -4.85 0.50 -19.84
CA ILE A 786 -5.20 1.51 -18.83
C ILE A 786 -6.12 2.62 -19.34
N SER A 787 -6.57 2.49 -20.58
CA SER A 787 -7.50 3.42 -21.18
C SER A 787 -8.87 3.41 -20.51
N CYS A 788 -9.61 4.52 -20.64
CA CYS A 788 -10.91 4.68 -19.98
C CYS A 788 -12.00 3.76 -20.55
N TRP A 789 -11.92 3.37 -21.83
CA TRP A 789 -12.90 2.47 -22.47
C TRP A 789 -12.58 0.99 -22.27
N TYR A 790 -11.39 0.63 -21.78
CA TYR A 790 -11.01 -0.78 -21.64
C TYR A 790 -11.99 -1.54 -20.72
N GLU A 791 -12.58 -0.82 -19.76
CA GLU A 791 -13.51 -1.37 -18.79
C GLU A 791 -14.95 -1.48 -19.34
N ASP A 792 -15.24 -0.82 -20.47
CA ASP A 792 -16.58 -0.84 -21.06
C ASP A 792 -16.99 -2.24 -21.49
N LYS A 793 -18.18 -2.65 -21.06
CA LYS A 793 -18.76 -3.98 -21.34
C LYS A 793 -17.92 -5.16 -20.82
N THR A 794 -16.93 -4.90 -19.97
CA THR A 794 -16.18 -5.94 -19.27
C THR A 794 -16.74 -6.18 -17.86
N GLU A 795 -16.26 -7.20 -17.16
CA GLU A 795 -16.63 -7.46 -15.76
C GLU A 795 -15.68 -6.80 -14.74
N TRP A 796 -14.79 -5.89 -15.18
CA TRP A 796 -13.90 -5.11 -14.30
C TRP A 796 -14.71 -4.20 -13.38
N GLY A 797 -14.32 -4.14 -12.10
CA GLY A 797 -15.04 -3.38 -11.08
C GLY A 797 -16.32 -4.04 -10.55
N ASP A 798 -17.01 -4.80 -11.39
CA ASP A 798 -18.22 -5.52 -11.00
C ASP A 798 -17.93 -6.88 -10.39
N ARG A 799 -17.04 -7.67 -11.03
CA ARG A 799 -16.68 -9.02 -10.59
C ARG A 799 -15.18 -9.27 -10.46
N VAL A 800 -14.39 -8.52 -11.21
CA VAL A 800 -12.93 -8.64 -11.35
C VAL A 800 -12.27 -7.39 -10.79
N GLY A 801 -11.19 -7.56 -10.04
CA GLY A 801 -10.43 -6.47 -9.42
C GLY A 801 -11.09 -5.91 -8.14
N TRP A 802 -10.74 -4.67 -7.82
CA TRP A 802 -11.37 -3.86 -6.78
C TRP A 802 -12.79 -3.47 -7.19
N ILE A 803 -13.72 -3.56 -6.25
CA ILE A 803 -15.15 -3.41 -6.53
C ILE A 803 -15.57 -1.94 -6.63
N TYR A 804 -16.34 -1.60 -7.66
CA TYR A 804 -16.85 -0.23 -7.90
C TYR A 804 -18.14 0.07 -7.15
N GLY A 805 -18.49 1.36 -7.09
CA GLY A 805 -19.79 1.84 -6.58
C GLY A 805 -19.95 1.93 -5.06
N SER A 806 -18.91 1.59 -4.27
CA SER A 806 -18.89 1.72 -2.81
C SER A 806 -17.80 2.70 -2.37
N VAL A 807 -18.09 3.54 -1.37
CA VAL A 807 -17.07 4.42 -0.74
C VAL A 807 -16.03 3.63 0.06
N THR A 808 -16.40 2.44 0.52
CA THR A 808 -15.53 1.47 1.19
C THR A 808 -15.35 0.26 0.29
N GLU A 809 -14.61 0.44 -0.81
CA GLU A 809 -14.32 -0.63 -1.77
C GLU A 809 -13.45 -1.73 -1.15
N ASP A 810 -12.67 -1.39 -0.13
CA ASP A 810 -11.76 -2.27 0.57
C ASP A 810 -12.49 -3.44 1.24
N VAL A 811 -13.41 -3.16 2.16
CA VAL A 811 -14.16 -4.19 2.89
C VAL A 811 -14.98 -5.04 1.91
N VAL A 812 -15.57 -4.43 0.88
CA VAL A 812 -16.37 -5.13 -0.14
C VAL A 812 -15.51 -6.09 -0.97
N THR A 813 -14.33 -5.65 -1.40
CA THR A 813 -13.40 -6.49 -2.17
C THR A 813 -12.98 -7.71 -1.35
N GLY A 814 -12.62 -7.51 -0.07
CA GLY A 814 -12.29 -8.61 0.84
C GLY A 814 -13.48 -9.56 1.10
N PHE A 815 -14.67 -9.01 1.36
CA PHE A 815 -15.90 -9.80 1.53
C PHE A 815 -16.18 -10.69 0.33
N ARG A 816 -16.04 -10.15 -0.88
CA ARG A 816 -16.32 -10.90 -2.11
C ARG A 816 -15.33 -12.05 -2.33
N MET A 817 -14.06 -11.86 -1.99
CA MET A 817 -13.05 -12.92 -2.04
C MET A 817 -13.37 -14.02 -1.04
N HIS A 818 -13.72 -13.67 0.21
CA HIS A 818 -14.15 -14.65 1.21
C HIS A 818 -15.45 -15.37 0.84
N ASN A 819 -16.41 -14.68 0.22
CA ASN A 819 -17.67 -15.27 -0.24
C ASN A 819 -17.48 -16.30 -1.37
N ARG A 820 -16.34 -16.25 -2.08
CA ARG A 820 -15.91 -17.28 -3.05
C ARG A 820 -15.25 -18.50 -2.40
N GLY A 821 -14.95 -18.44 -1.10
CA GLY A 821 -14.31 -19.52 -0.33
C GLY A 821 -12.81 -19.31 -0.09
N TRP A 822 -12.25 -18.16 -0.46
CA TRP A 822 -10.87 -17.83 -0.11
C TRP A 822 -10.71 -17.56 1.39
N ARG A 823 -9.47 -17.73 1.87
CA ARG A 823 -9.06 -17.40 3.24
C ARG A 823 -8.11 -16.20 3.23
N SER A 824 -8.13 -15.36 4.26
CA SER A 824 -7.08 -14.37 4.49
C SER A 824 -6.30 -14.68 5.76
N VAL A 825 -5.14 -14.05 5.93
CA VAL A 825 -4.28 -14.21 7.10
C VAL A 825 -3.89 -12.86 7.67
N TYR A 826 -3.85 -12.75 9.00
CA TYR A 826 -3.35 -11.59 9.71
C TYR A 826 -1.89 -11.80 10.16
N CYS A 827 -0.97 -10.98 9.63
CA CYS A 827 0.46 -11.09 9.91
C CYS A 827 0.89 -10.00 10.89
N VAL A 828 1.05 -10.36 12.16
CA VAL A 828 1.58 -9.46 13.20
C VAL A 828 3.07 -9.71 13.32
N THR A 829 3.84 -8.74 12.84
CA THR A 829 5.30 -8.76 12.82
C THR A 829 5.87 -8.29 14.17
N LYS A 830 7.08 -8.73 14.54
CA LYS A 830 7.69 -8.37 15.84
C LYS A 830 7.97 -6.86 15.95
N ARG A 831 8.42 -6.26 14.84
CA ARG A 831 8.50 -4.80 14.64
C ARG A 831 7.39 -4.42 13.68
N ASP A 832 6.82 -3.24 13.83
CA ASP A 832 5.77 -2.77 12.91
C ASP A 832 6.24 -2.90 11.45
N ALA A 833 5.46 -3.58 10.61
CA ALA A 833 5.81 -3.76 9.20
C ALA A 833 5.69 -2.45 8.43
N PHE A 834 4.57 -1.77 8.61
CA PHE A 834 4.22 -0.53 7.93
C PHE A 834 3.82 0.53 8.95
N ARG A 835 4.24 1.77 8.69
CA ARG A 835 3.81 2.93 9.45
C ARG A 835 3.32 4.02 8.51
N GLY A 836 2.31 4.76 8.94
CA GLY A 836 1.82 5.92 8.21
C GLY A 836 1.50 7.11 9.11
N SER A 837 0.98 8.18 8.52
CA SER A 837 0.64 9.40 9.25
C SER A 837 -0.84 9.40 9.66
N ALA A 838 -1.11 9.55 10.97
CA ALA A 838 -2.48 9.68 11.45
C ALA A 838 -3.04 11.11 11.25
N PRO A 839 -4.36 11.28 11.09
CA PRO A 839 -4.99 12.59 11.18
C PRO A 839 -4.74 13.20 12.56
N ILE A 840 -4.14 14.39 12.58
CA ILE A 840 -3.78 15.06 13.83
C ILE A 840 -5.02 15.73 14.44
N ASN A 841 -5.93 16.26 13.62
CA ASN A 841 -7.09 17.03 14.09
C ASN A 841 -8.35 16.17 14.34
N LEU A 842 -9.13 16.56 15.36
CA LEU A 842 -10.42 15.93 15.66
C LEU A 842 -11.40 16.02 14.48
N THR A 843 -11.44 17.15 13.78
CA THR A 843 -12.36 17.36 12.65
C THR A 843 -12.05 16.41 11.50
N ASP A 844 -10.78 16.28 11.13
CA ASP A 844 -10.34 15.38 10.05
C ASP A 844 -10.59 13.91 10.44
N ARG A 845 -10.38 13.57 11.71
CA ARG A 845 -10.70 12.25 12.27
C ARG A 845 -12.21 11.94 12.23
N LEU A 846 -13.08 12.90 12.58
CA LEU A 846 -14.53 12.72 12.48
C LEU A 846 -15.01 12.56 11.03
N HIS A 847 -14.44 13.33 10.09
CA HIS A 847 -14.72 13.15 8.67
C HIS A 847 -14.23 11.79 8.14
N GLN A 848 -13.11 11.28 8.64
CA GLN A 848 -12.64 9.93 8.31
C GLN A 848 -13.63 8.86 8.80
N VAL A 849 -14.06 8.93 10.07
CA VAL A 849 -15.04 7.98 10.63
C VAL A 849 -16.40 8.09 9.94
N LEU A 850 -16.81 9.30 9.55
CA LEU A 850 -18.02 9.52 8.75
C LEU A 850 -17.94 8.74 7.43
N ARG A 851 -16.81 8.81 6.71
CA ARG A 851 -16.62 8.07 5.45
C ARG A 851 -16.74 6.57 5.64
N TRP A 852 -16.11 6.02 6.69
CA TRP A 852 -16.19 4.59 7.00
C TRP A 852 -17.62 4.14 7.34
N ALA A 853 -18.33 4.94 8.14
CA ALA A 853 -19.72 4.66 8.50
C ALA A 853 -20.66 4.76 7.29
N THR A 854 -20.49 5.76 6.43
CA THR A 854 -21.30 5.90 5.20
C THR A 854 -21.09 4.72 4.27
N GLY A 855 -19.84 4.32 4.01
CA GLY A 855 -19.56 3.14 3.21
C GLY A 855 -20.13 1.85 3.83
N SER A 856 -20.08 1.70 5.15
CA SER A 856 -20.70 0.56 5.84
C SER A 856 -22.22 0.50 5.68
N VAL A 857 -22.91 1.64 5.73
CA VAL A 857 -24.35 1.74 5.47
C VAL A 857 -24.66 1.42 4.00
N GLU A 858 -23.84 1.89 3.07
CA GLU A 858 -23.97 1.53 1.64
C GLU A 858 -23.83 0.02 1.44
N ILE A 859 -22.85 -0.62 2.06
CA ILE A 859 -22.66 -2.08 2.01
C ILE A 859 -23.92 -2.80 2.50
N PHE A 860 -24.51 -2.34 3.61
CA PHE A 860 -25.71 -2.95 4.18
C PHE A 860 -26.91 -2.92 3.23
N PHE A 861 -27.12 -1.82 2.50
CA PHE A 861 -28.20 -1.71 1.51
C PHE A 861 -27.84 -2.22 0.11
N SER A 862 -26.57 -2.55 -0.14
CA SER A 862 -26.11 -3.08 -1.42
C SER A 862 -26.41 -4.58 -1.59
N ARG A 863 -26.18 -5.10 -2.80
CA ARG A 863 -26.20 -6.55 -3.08
C ARG A 863 -25.11 -7.33 -2.34
N ASN A 864 -24.08 -6.65 -1.83
CA ASN A 864 -22.95 -7.26 -1.13
C ASN A 864 -23.19 -7.40 0.39
N ASN A 865 -24.45 -7.48 0.82
CA ASN A 865 -24.81 -7.68 2.22
C ASN A 865 -24.47 -9.12 2.68
N ALA A 866 -23.86 -9.25 3.85
CA ALA A 866 -23.51 -10.52 4.48
C ALA A 866 -24.72 -11.47 4.70
N LEU A 867 -25.95 -10.94 4.81
CA LEU A 867 -27.17 -11.77 4.90
C LEU A 867 -27.42 -12.60 3.64
N LEU A 868 -26.99 -12.10 2.48
CA LEU A 868 -27.14 -12.74 1.16
C LEU A 868 -25.90 -13.58 0.77
N ALA A 869 -24.97 -13.81 1.70
CA ALA A 869 -23.73 -14.53 1.42
C ALA A 869 -23.96 -16.03 1.18
N ASN A 870 -23.08 -16.63 0.37
CA ASN A 870 -23.10 -18.05 0.04
C ASN A 870 -22.65 -18.92 1.23
N SER A 871 -22.90 -20.23 1.14
CA SER A 871 -22.48 -21.22 2.16
C SER A 871 -20.96 -21.32 2.35
N LYS A 872 -20.17 -20.87 1.37
CA LYS A 872 -18.70 -20.85 1.42
C LYS A 872 -18.13 -19.87 2.46
N LEU A 873 -18.91 -18.88 2.89
CA LEU A 873 -18.53 -17.96 3.97
C LEU A 873 -18.91 -18.57 5.31
N GLN A 874 -17.93 -18.77 6.20
CA GLN A 874 -18.17 -19.36 7.53
C GLN A 874 -19.21 -18.57 8.32
N PHE A 875 -20.03 -19.25 9.11
CA PHE A 875 -21.14 -18.61 9.85
C PHE A 875 -20.67 -17.47 10.78
N LEU A 876 -19.60 -17.68 11.56
CA LEU A 876 -19.05 -16.64 12.43
C LEU A 876 -18.41 -15.49 11.63
N GLN A 877 -17.79 -15.78 10.48
CA GLN A 877 -17.28 -14.74 9.57
C GLN A 877 -18.42 -13.91 8.97
N ARG A 878 -19.56 -14.56 8.65
CA ARG A 878 -20.77 -13.89 8.16
C ARG A 878 -21.33 -12.93 9.22
N ILE A 879 -21.36 -13.34 10.48
CA ILE A 879 -21.73 -12.47 11.60
C ILE A 879 -20.77 -11.28 11.71
N ALA A 880 -19.46 -11.51 11.54
CA ALA A 880 -18.47 -10.43 11.58
C ALA A 880 -18.70 -9.38 10.49
N TYR A 881 -18.93 -9.80 9.24
CA TYR A 881 -19.25 -8.87 8.15
C TYR A 881 -20.60 -8.18 8.34
N LEU A 882 -21.58 -8.89 8.91
CA LEU A 882 -22.88 -8.29 9.26
C LEU A 882 -22.70 -7.20 10.32
N ASN A 883 -21.85 -7.41 11.31
CA ASN A 883 -21.53 -6.42 12.33
C ASN A 883 -20.93 -5.14 11.71
N VAL A 884 -20.04 -5.29 10.70
CA VAL A 884 -19.50 -4.14 9.95
C VAL A 884 -20.60 -3.34 9.22
N GLY A 885 -21.61 -4.00 8.64
CA GLY A 885 -22.73 -3.28 8.02
C GLY A 885 -23.68 -2.62 9.03
N ILE A 886 -23.86 -3.23 10.21
CA ILE A 886 -24.88 -2.81 11.18
C ILE A 886 -24.36 -1.80 12.22
N TYR A 887 -23.05 -1.76 12.51
CA TYR A 887 -22.54 -0.92 13.61
C TYR A 887 -22.95 0.56 13.53
N PRO A 888 -23.07 1.24 12.36
CA PRO A 888 -23.46 2.65 12.34
C PRO A 888 -24.88 2.88 12.86
N PHE A 889 -25.79 1.91 12.69
CA PHE A 889 -27.17 2.00 13.16
C PHE A 889 -27.29 2.00 14.69
N THR A 890 -26.26 1.55 15.42
CA THR A 890 -26.21 1.65 16.88
C THR A 890 -26.23 3.11 17.37
N SER A 891 -25.83 4.07 16.53
CA SER A 891 -25.85 5.51 16.83
C SER A 891 -27.23 6.05 17.23
N PHE A 892 -28.29 5.60 16.57
CA PHE A 892 -29.65 6.06 16.84
C PHE A 892 -30.05 5.73 18.29
N PHE A 893 -29.84 4.48 18.69
CA PHE A 893 -30.12 4.01 20.04
C PHE A 893 -29.17 4.63 21.07
N LEU A 894 -27.89 4.82 20.70
CA LEU A 894 -26.90 5.47 21.56
C LEU A 894 -27.26 6.90 21.90
N ILE A 895 -27.72 7.70 20.94
CA ILE A 895 -28.12 9.08 21.18
C ILE A 895 -29.33 9.14 22.12
N VAL A 896 -30.36 8.32 21.86
CA VAL A 896 -31.52 8.22 22.75
C VAL A 896 -31.06 7.86 24.16
N TYR A 897 -30.19 6.84 24.29
CA TYR A 897 -29.68 6.37 25.58
C TYR A 897 -28.85 7.43 26.33
N CYS A 898 -28.09 8.26 25.62
CA CYS A 898 -27.34 9.38 26.21
C CYS A 898 -28.23 10.51 26.75
N PHE A 899 -29.46 10.65 26.23
CA PHE A 899 -30.44 11.63 26.72
C PHE A 899 -31.33 11.07 27.85
N LEU A 900 -31.46 9.75 28.00
CA LEU A 900 -32.30 9.14 29.04
C LEU A 900 -31.97 9.62 30.47
N PRO A 901 -30.69 9.72 30.89
CA PRO A 901 -30.35 10.23 32.23
C PRO A 901 -30.83 11.67 32.43
N ALA A 902 -30.65 12.54 31.44
CA ALA A 902 -31.10 13.93 31.50
C ALA A 902 -32.61 14.04 31.57
N LEU A 903 -33.34 13.26 30.77
CA LEU A 903 -34.81 13.22 30.78
C LEU A 903 -35.36 12.71 32.13
N SER A 904 -34.70 11.70 32.72
CA SER A 904 -35.03 11.21 34.06
C SER A 904 -34.82 12.29 35.13
N LEU A 905 -33.70 13.04 35.05
CA LEU A 905 -33.39 14.13 35.98
C LEU A 905 -34.37 15.32 35.85
N PHE A 906 -34.79 15.69 34.63
CA PHE A 906 -35.77 16.77 34.43
C PHE A 906 -37.16 16.42 34.95
N THR A 907 -37.65 15.23 34.60
CA THR A 907 -38.99 14.78 34.97
C THR A 907 -39.09 14.42 36.44
N GLY A 908 -37.98 14.01 37.06
CA GLY A 908 -37.95 13.44 38.40
C GLY A 908 -38.52 12.01 38.46
N GLN A 909 -38.83 11.43 37.30
CA GLN A 909 -39.25 10.04 37.16
C GLN A 909 -38.03 9.18 36.82
N PHE A 910 -37.90 8.03 37.47
CA PHE A 910 -36.80 7.11 37.22
C PHE A 910 -37.19 6.06 36.17
N ILE A 911 -36.21 5.52 35.45
CA ILE A 911 -36.43 4.52 34.38
C ILE A 911 -37.06 3.22 34.94
N VAL A 912 -36.77 2.92 36.21
CA VAL A 912 -37.32 1.77 36.94
C VAL A 912 -38.23 2.28 38.05
N GLN A 913 -39.38 1.64 38.25
CA GLN A 913 -40.37 2.08 39.24
C GLN A 913 -39.83 2.02 40.69
N SER A 914 -39.07 0.98 41.02
CA SER A 914 -38.40 0.83 42.33
C SER A 914 -37.07 0.10 42.21
N LEU A 915 -36.09 0.47 43.05
CA LEU A 915 -34.80 -0.23 43.15
C LEU A 915 -34.98 -1.56 43.90
N GLN A 916 -35.54 -2.55 43.21
CA GLN A 916 -35.67 -3.90 43.76
C GLN A 916 -34.30 -4.58 43.88
N VAL A 917 -34.13 -5.42 44.90
CA VAL A 917 -32.89 -6.21 45.10
C VAL A 917 -32.59 -7.07 43.87
N LYS A 918 -33.60 -7.65 43.22
CA LYS A 918 -33.44 -8.46 42.00
C LYS A 918 -32.80 -7.66 40.86
N PHE A 919 -33.27 -6.43 40.63
CA PHE A 919 -32.70 -5.54 39.62
C PHE A 919 -31.23 -5.21 39.91
N LEU A 920 -30.92 -4.85 41.15
CA LEU A 920 -29.56 -4.52 41.57
C LEU A 920 -28.61 -5.72 41.43
N VAL A 921 -29.08 -6.94 41.72
CA VAL A 921 -28.30 -8.17 41.53
C VAL A 921 -28.00 -8.42 40.05
N TYR A 922 -28.98 -8.26 39.15
CA TYR A 922 -28.72 -8.39 37.72
C TYR A 922 -27.78 -7.31 37.20
N LEU A 923 -27.96 -6.06 37.61
CA LEU A 923 -27.08 -4.95 37.24
C LEU A 923 -25.65 -5.21 37.71
N MET A 924 -25.47 -5.67 38.96
CA MET A 924 -24.18 -6.07 39.50
C MET A 924 -23.56 -7.22 38.71
N GLY A 925 -24.35 -8.25 38.37
CA GLY A 925 -23.90 -9.36 37.54
C GLY A 925 -23.42 -8.93 36.15
N ILE A 926 -24.14 -8.02 35.49
CA ILE A 926 -23.74 -7.45 34.20
C ILE A 926 -22.45 -6.63 34.34
N MET A 927 -22.32 -5.81 35.39
CA MET A 927 -21.13 -4.98 35.60
C MET A 927 -19.89 -5.83 35.93
N LEU A 928 -20.01 -6.81 36.82
CA LEU A 928 -18.91 -7.69 37.18
C LEU A 928 -18.44 -8.52 35.98
N THR A 929 -19.37 -9.09 35.22
CA THR A 929 -19.00 -9.83 33.99
C THR A 929 -18.38 -8.91 32.94
N LEU A 930 -18.82 -7.65 32.82
CA LEU A 930 -18.22 -6.67 31.89
C LEU A 930 -16.75 -6.43 32.25
N ILE A 931 -16.49 -6.10 33.51
CA ILE A 931 -15.15 -5.78 34.00
C ILE A 931 -14.22 -6.99 33.85
N ILE A 932 -14.69 -8.19 34.22
CA ILE A 932 -13.90 -9.42 34.08
C ILE A 932 -13.58 -9.70 32.61
N LEU A 933 -14.54 -9.52 31.70
CA LEU A 933 -14.30 -9.70 30.27
C LEU A 933 -13.28 -8.69 29.74
N ALA A 934 -13.41 -7.41 30.09
CA ALA A 934 -12.47 -6.38 29.67
C ALA A 934 -11.04 -6.71 30.15
N VAL A 935 -10.88 -7.12 31.41
CA VAL A 935 -9.56 -7.50 31.96
C VAL A 935 -8.99 -8.73 31.26
N LEU A 936 -9.81 -9.75 31.00
CA LEU A 936 -9.37 -10.94 30.26
C LEU A 936 -9.01 -10.61 28.81
N GLU A 937 -9.77 -9.73 28.15
CA GLU A 937 -9.55 -9.27 26.78
C GLU A 937 -8.22 -8.53 26.65
N ILE A 938 -7.96 -7.59 27.56
CA ILE A 938 -6.69 -6.86 27.68
C ILE A 938 -5.53 -7.84 27.90
N LYS A 939 -5.71 -8.84 28.77
CA LYS A 939 -4.65 -9.79 29.12
C LYS A 939 -4.22 -10.68 27.96
N TRP A 940 -5.15 -11.17 27.14
CA TRP A 940 -4.78 -12.03 25.99
C TRP A 940 -4.31 -11.23 24.77
N SER A 941 -4.84 -10.02 24.59
CA SER A 941 -4.46 -9.14 23.47
C SER A 941 -3.11 -8.45 23.70
N GLY A 942 -2.76 -8.14 24.96
CA GLY A 942 -1.52 -7.44 25.31
C GLY A 942 -1.60 -5.92 25.15
N ILE A 943 -2.80 -5.35 25.11
CA ILE A 943 -3.05 -3.91 24.99
C ILE A 943 -3.01 -3.24 26.38
N GLU A 944 -2.80 -1.93 26.46
CA GLU A 944 -2.93 -1.17 27.69
C GLU A 944 -4.41 -0.87 28.04
N LEU A 945 -4.73 -0.83 29.35
CA LEU A 945 -6.09 -0.50 29.81
C LEU A 945 -6.54 0.89 29.37
N VAL A 946 -5.60 1.83 29.29
CA VAL A 946 -5.88 3.21 28.86
C VAL A 946 -6.32 3.26 27.40
N ASP A 947 -5.69 2.47 26.53
CA ASP A 947 -6.05 2.40 25.11
C ASP A 947 -7.43 1.76 24.92
N TRP A 948 -7.73 0.71 25.68
CA TRP A 948 -9.05 0.09 25.68
C TRP A 948 -10.14 1.10 26.09
N TRP A 949 -9.93 1.83 27.18
CA TRP A 949 -10.88 2.85 27.64
C TRP A 949 -11.03 4.01 26.65
N ARG A 950 -9.93 4.51 26.08
CA ARG A 950 -9.95 5.58 25.06
C ARG A 950 -10.72 5.16 23.81
N ASN A 951 -10.58 3.90 23.39
CA ASN A 951 -11.34 3.36 22.28
C ASN A 951 -12.85 3.38 22.55
N GLU A 952 -13.29 2.99 23.75
CA GLU A 952 -14.71 3.07 24.15
C GLU A 952 -15.23 4.51 24.21
N GLN A 953 -14.42 5.45 24.73
CA GLN A 953 -14.76 6.87 24.71
C GLN A 953 -14.92 7.39 23.28
N PHE A 954 -13.99 7.04 22.38
CA PHE A 954 -14.06 7.45 20.99
C PHE A 954 -15.22 6.78 20.24
N TRP A 955 -15.56 5.52 20.56
CA TRP A 955 -16.75 4.85 20.04
C TRP A 955 -18.03 5.64 20.39
N MET A 956 -18.15 6.15 21.62
CA MET A 956 -19.29 7.00 22.00
C MET A 956 -19.28 8.33 21.24
N ILE A 957 -18.11 8.96 21.06
CA ILE A 957 -17.99 10.22 20.32
C ILE A 957 -18.40 10.03 18.86
N GLY A 958 -17.87 9.00 18.18
CA GLY A 958 -18.22 8.67 16.80
C GLY A 958 -19.69 8.29 16.63
N GLY A 959 -20.22 7.51 17.58
CA GLY A 959 -21.62 7.09 17.62
C GLY A 959 -22.59 8.26 17.78
N THR A 960 -22.27 9.24 18.63
CA THR A 960 -23.11 10.42 18.84
C THR A 960 -22.96 11.49 17.74
N SER A 961 -21.94 11.40 16.88
CA SER A 961 -21.66 12.38 15.82
C SER A 961 -21.73 11.76 14.41
N ALA A 962 -20.59 11.29 13.91
CA ALA A 962 -20.37 10.85 12.54
C ALA A 962 -21.30 9.69 12.13
N HIS A 963 -21.51 8.70 13.00
CA HIS A 963 -22.32 7.53 12.67
C HIS A 963 -23.79 7.90 12.42
N LEU A 964 -24.37 8.80 13.23
CA LEU A 964 -25.75 9.25 13.04
C LEU A 964 -25.91 9.93 11.67
N VAL A 965 -24.99 10.85 11.35
CA VAL A 965 -25.02 11.57 10.07
C VAL A 965 -24.84 10.61 8.90
N ALA A 966 -23.96 9.62 9.01
CA ALA A 966 -23.78 8.57 8.00
C ALA A 966 -25.06 7.75 7.76
N VAL A 967 -25.77 7.36 8.81
CA VAL A 967 -27.04 6.61 8.68
C VAL A 967 -28.10 7.46 8.00
N LEU A 968 -28.25 8.74 8.39
CA LEU A 968 -29.19 9.66 7.74
C LEU A 968 -28.83 9.88 6.27
N GLN A 969 -27.56 10.07 5.96
CA GLN A 969 -27.03 10.21 4.61
C GLN A 969 -27.25 8.95 3.76
N GLY A 970 -26.95 7.77 4.30
CA GLY A 970 -27.14 6.50 3.61
C GLY A 970 -28.62 6.21 3.33
N LEU A 971 -29.51 6.48 4.29
CA LEU A 971 -30.96 6.35 4.09
C LEU A 971 -31.47 7.33 3.01
N LEU A 972 -31.02 8.59 3.04
CA LEU A 972 -31.35 9.57 2.00
C LEU A 972 -30.85 9.13 0.63
N LYS A 973 -29.63 8.58 0.54
CA LYS A 973 -29.08 8.05 -0.71
C LYS A 973 -29.91 6.88 -1.25
N VAL A 974 -30.32 5.95 -0.39
CA VAL A 974 -31.13 4.78 -0.79
C VAL A 974 -32.55 5.19 -1.21
N ILE A 975 -33.17 6.15 -0.52
CA ILE A 975 -34.54 6.58 -0.80
C ILE A 975 -34.61 7.58 -1.96
N ALA A 976 -33.67 8.52 -2.05
CA ALA A 976 -33.70 9.64 -2.98
C ALA A 976 -32.70 9.54 -4.15
N GLY A 977 -31.79 8.55 -4.14
CA GLY A 977 -30.80 8.36 -5.21
C GLY A 977 -29.75 9.46 -5.33
N ILE A 978 -29.66 10.39 -4.35
CA ILE A 978 -28.73 11.52 -4.39
C ILE A 978 -27.31 11.03 -4.06
N GLU A 979 -26.38 11.19 -5.00
CA GLU A 979 -24.97 10.94 -4.76
C GLU A 979 -24.37 12.04 -3.88
N ILE A 980 -23.67 11.63 -2.81
CA ILE A 980 -23.08 12.56 -1.85
C ILE A 980 -21.68 12.95 -2.34
N SER A 981 -21.48 14.24 -2.57
CA SER A 981 -20.17 14.79 -2.97
C SER A 981 -19.14 14.54 -1.86
N PHE A 982 -18.03 13.92 -2.25
CA PHE A 982 -16.97 13.46 -1.36
C PHE A 982 -15.92 14.56 -1.10
N THR A 983 -15.67 14.90 0.17
CA THR A 983 -14.55 15.76 0.56
C THR A 983 -13.37 14.92 1.07
N LEU A 984 -12.25 14.96 0.34
CA LEU A 984 -10.98 14.41 0.82
C LEU A 984 -10.48 15.26 1.99
N THR A 985 -10.16 14.62 3.12
CA THR A 985 -9.50 15.28 4.25
C THR A 985 -8.05 15.55 3.87
N SER A 986 -7.63 16.82 3.88
CA SER A 986 -6.22 17.18 3.74
C SER A 986 -5.44 16.62 4.92
N LYS A 987 -4.37 15.85 4.67
CA LYS A 987 -3.40 15.49 5.71
C LYS A 987 -2.34 16.59 5.69
N SER A 988 -2.33 17.45 6.71
CA SER A 988 -1.29 18.47 6.84
C SER A 988 0.04 17.80 7.17
N SER A 989 1.06 18.02 6.33
CA SER A 989 2.45 17.86 6.72
C SER A 989 2.74 18.95 7.76
N GLY A 990 3.07 18.56 8.99
CA GLY A 990 3.39 19.52 10.04
C GLY A 990 4.62 20.35 9.65
N ASP A 991 4.50 21.67 9.73
CA ASP A 991 5.66 22.56 9.67
C ASP A 991 6.46 22.44 10.97
N ASP A 992 7.78 22.31 10.79
CA ASP A 992 8.78 22.18 11.85
C ASP A 992 8.90 23.46 12.67
N GLU A 993 8.21 23.55 13.82
CA GLU A 993 8.68 24.34 14.97
C GLU A 993 7.91 24.04 16.29
N ASP A 994 6.73 23.40 16.23
CA ASP A 994 6.01 22.86 17.38
C ASP A 994 5.32 21.53 16.97
N ASP A 995 5.91 20.37 17.30
CA ASP A 995 5.46 19.00 16.92
C ASP A 995 3.96 18.70 17.22
N CYS A 996 3.23 19.59 17.91
CA CYS A 996 1.80 19.48 18.25
C CYS A 996 1.01 20.81 18.09
N ALA A 997 1.51 21.82 17.37
CA ALA A 997 0.76 23.08 17.23
C ALA A 997 -0.56 22.90 16.47
N ASP A 998 -0.54 22.13 15.38
CA ASP A 998 -1.70 21.89 14.52
C ASP A 998 -2.80 21.06 15.18
N LEU A 999 -2.44 20.12 16.07
CA LEU A 999 -3.35 19.31 16.90
C LEU A 999 -4.41 20.13 17.65
N HIS A 1000 -4.13 21.40 17.90
CA HIS A 1000 -4.97 22.29 18.67
C HIS A 1000 -5.82 23.26 17.83
N VAL A 1001 -5.72 23.20 16.49
CA VAL A 1001 -6.52 24.01 15.57
C VAL A 1001 -7.88 23.34 15.37
N ILE A 1002 -8.89 23.83 16.07
CA ILE A 1002 -10.25 23.32 15.94
C ILE A 1002 -10.90 23.94 14.71
N LYS A 1003 -11.11 23.12 13.67
CA LYS A 1003 -11.97 23.46 12.54
C LYS A 1003 -13.42 23.14 12.92
N TRP A 1004 -14.27 24.15 13.07
CA TRP A 1004 -15.66 23.93 13.44
C TRP A 1004 -16.39 23.10 12.37
N SER A 1005 -17.17 22.10 12.79
CA SER A 1005 -17.93 21.22 11.89
C SER A 1005 -19.30 20.93 12.50
N SER A 1006 -20.32 20.80 11.64
CA SER A 1006 -21.68 20.45 12.06
C SER A 1006 -21.76 19.10 12.77
N LEU A 1007 -20.79 18.21 12.54
CA LEU A 1007 -20.66 16.92 13.23
C LEU A 1007 -20.50 17.06 14.75
N MET A 1008 -20.02 18.22 15.23
CA MET A 1008 -19.80 18.47 16.66
C MET A 1008 -21.07 18.87 17.41
N ILE A 1009 -22.15 19.24 16.70
CA ILE A 1009 -23.40 19.75 17.30
C ILE A 1009 -24.04 18.70 18.22
N PRO A 1010 -24.30 17.45 17.81
CA PRO A 1010 -25.02 16.52 18.68
C PRO A 1010 -24.27 16.17 19.98
N PRO A 1011 -22.96 15.83 19.98
CA PRO A 1011 -22.22 15.61 21.23
C PRO A 1011 -22.22 16.83 22.15
N LEU A 1012 -22.10 18.05 21.61
CA LEU A 1012 -22.18 19.30 22.37
C LEU A 1012 -23.54 19.46 23.05
N THR A 1013 -24.63 19.19 22.32
CA THR A 1013 -25.98 19.25 22.89
C THR A 1013 -26.18 18.23 24.02
N ILE A 1014 -25.67 17.00 23.86
CA ILE A 1014 -25.74 15.97 24.89
C ILE A 1014 -25.01 16.41 26.17
N ILE A 1015 -23.82 16.99 26.05
CA ILE A 1015 -23.04 17.50 27.19
C ILE A 1015 -23.82 18.62 27.89
N MET A 1016 -24.28 19.62 27.14
CA MET A 1016 -24.99 20.78 27.71
C MET A 1016 -26.27 20.36 28.40
N VAL A 1017 -27.09 19.51 27.77
CA VAL A 1017 -28.36 19.04 28.32
C VAL A 1017 -28.14 18.22 29.59
N ASN A 1018 -27.14 17.32 29.63
CA ASN A 1018 -26.83 16.55 30.84
C ASN A 1018 -26.34 17.46 31.99
N LEU A 1019 -25.49 18.45 31.71
CA LEU A 1019 -25.02 19.39 32.74
C LEU A 1019 -26.16 20.23 33.31
N ILE A 1020 -27.04 20.75 32.44
CA ILE A 1020 -28.22 21.52 32.83
C ILE A 1020 -29.18 20.64 33.65
N ALA A 1021 -29.39 19.39 33.24
CA ALA A 1021 -30.25 18.44 33.95
C ALA A 1021 -29.73 18.13 35.36
N VAL A 1022 -28.42 17.93 35.51
CA VAL A 1022 -27.78 17.74 36.82
C VAL A 1022 -27.98 18.97 37.70
N ALA A 1023 -27.74 20.17 37.17
CA ALA A 1023 -27.92 21.41 37.93
C ALA A 1023 -29.37 21.61 38.40
N ILE A 1024 -30.35 21.39 37.51
CA ILE A 1024 -31.77 21.51 37.82
C ILE A 1024 -32.20 20.45 38.83
N ALA A 1025 -31.78 19.19 38.68
CA ALA A 1025 -32.18 18.12 39.60
C ALA A 1025 -31.58 18.30 41.00
N VAL A 1026 -30.33 18.75 41.10
CA VAL A 1026 -29.69 19.10 42.37
C VAL A 1026 -30.46 20.24 43.05
N SER A 1027 -30.74 21.31 42.32
CA SER A 1027 -31.54 22.44 42.82
C SER A 1027 -32.93 21.97 43.31
N LYS A 1028 -33.69 21.27 42.46
CA LYS A 1028 -35.03 20.75 42.78
C LYS A 1028 -35.03 19.88 44.04
N THR A 1029 -34.02 19.04 44.23
CA THR A 1029 -33.93 18.13 45.40
C THR A 1029 -33.53 18.87 46.68
N ILE A 1030 -32.69 19.91 46.58
CA ILE A 1030 -32.31 20.74 47.73
C ILE A 1030 -33.51 21.53 48.25
N TYR A 1031 -34.34 22.05 47.34
CA TYR A 1031 -35.49 22.91 47.66
C TYR A 1031 -36.83 22.18 47.84
N SER A 1032 -36.91 20.87 47.56
CA SER A 1032 -38.13 20.08 47.79
C SER A 1032 -38.35 19.74 49.26
N GLU A 1033 -39.61 19.77 49.71
CA GLU A 1033 -40.00 19.35 51.07
C GLU A 1033 -39.68 17.87 51.34
N ASP A 1034 -39.90 16.98 50.37
CA ASP A 1034 -39.55 15.56 50.41
C ASP A 1034 -38.24 15.25 49.67
N ARG A 1035 -37.12 15.23 50.40
CA ARG A 1035 -35.78 15.00 49.82
C ARG A 1035 -35.55 13.54 49.40
N LYS A 1036 -35.74 13.24 48.11
CA LYS A 1036 -35.49 11.91 47.51
C LYS A 1036 -34.05 11.75 47.01
N TRP A 1037 -33.08 11.67 47.93
CA TRP A 1037 -31.64 11.57 47.61
C TRP A 1037 -31.26 10.33 46.78
N SER A 1038 -31.93 9.20 46.97
CA SER A 1038 -31.61 7.95 46.26
C SER A 1038 -31.86 8.04 44.75
N SER A 1039 -32.98 8.66 44.35
CA SER A 1039 -33.32 8.87 42.94
C SER A 1039 -32.34 9.85 42.26
N LEU A 1040 -31.98 10.92 42.97
CA LEU A 1040 -30.99 11.89 42.50
C LEU A 1040 -29.62 11.24 42.27
N LEU A 1041 -29.13 10.44 43.21
CA LEU A 1041 -27.84 9.75 43.09
C LEU A 1041 -27.80 8.80 41.89
N GLY A 1042 -28.89 8.04 41.66
CA GLY A 1042 -29.00 7.16 40.50
C GLY A 1042 -28.96 7.91 39.17
N GLY A 1043 -29.73 9.00 39.04
CA GLY A 1043 -29.75 9.83 37.83
C GLY A 1043 -28.41 10.55 37.58
N ILE A 1044 -27.79 11.11 38.62
CA ILE A 1044 -26.46 11.75 38.53
C ILE A 1044 -25.40 10.73 38.11
N PHE A 1045 -25.45 9.50 38.64
CA PHE A 1045 -24.49 8.46 38.26
C PHE A 1045 -24.50 8.17 36.75
N PHE A 1046 -25.68 8.02 36.15
CA PHE A 1046 -25.79 7.78 34.71
C PHE A 1046 -25.40 9.00 33.87
N SER A 1047 -25.79 10.21 34.28
CA SER A 1047 -25.34 11.44 33.61
C SER A 1047 -23.81 11.62 33.72
N PHE A 1048 -23.22 11.31 34.87
CA PHE A 1048 -21.78 11.31 35.07
C PHE A 1048 -21.09 10.29 34.15
N TRP A 1049 -21.65 9.10 34.00
CA TRP A 1049 -21.12 8.07 33.08
C TRP A 1049 -21.06 8.59 31.64
N VAL A 1050 -22.15 9.20 31.13
CA VAL A 1050 -22.18 9.81 29.78
C VAL A 1050 -21.15 10.94 29.66
N LEU A 1051 -21.10 11.86 30.63
CA LEU A 1051 -20.16 12.98 30.61
C LEU A 1051 -18.69 12.53 30.70
N SER A 1052 -18.40 11.45 31.43
CA SER A 1052 -17.05 10.88 31.54
C SER A 1052 -16.55 10.30 30.21
N HIS A 1053 -17.44 9.75 29.39
CA HIS A 1053 -17.08 9.23 28.07
C HIS A 1053 -16.91 10.34 27.03
N LEU A 1054 -17.69 11.43 27.15
CA LEU A 1054 -17.56 12.60 26.28
C LEU A 1054 -16.51 13.61 26.76
N TYR A 1055 -15.85 13.35 27.90
CA TYR A 1055 -14.81 14.22 28.44
C TYR A 1055 -13.63 14.46 27.48
N PRO A 1056 -13.07 13.45 26.76
CA PRO A 1056 -12.00 13.69 25.79
C PRO A 1056 -12.43 14.60 24.64
N PHE A 1057 -13.69 14.52 24.20
CA PHE A 1057 -14.26 15.42 23.20
C PHE A 1057 -14.34 16.85 23.73
N ALA A 1058 -14.87 17.04 24.94
CA ALA A 1058 -14.89 18.36 25.60
C ALA A 1058 -13.48 18.93 25.77
N LYS A 1059 -12.51 18.11 26.21
CA LYS A 1059 -11.10 18.51 26.33
C LYS A 1059 -10.48 18.84 24.97
N GLY A 1060 -10.86 18.12 23.90
CA GLY A 1060 -10.49 18.40 22.52
C GLY A 1060 -10.93 19.79 22.06
N LEU A 1061 -12.15 20.20 22.42
CA LEU A 1061 -12.70 21.52 22.10
C LEU A 1061 -12.04 22.67 22.88
N MET A 1062 -11.33 22.39 23.97
CA MET A 1062 -10.68 23.42 24.81
C MET A 1062 -9.28 23.84 24.31
N GLY A 1063 -8.76 23.24 23.24
CA GLY A 1063 -7.51 23.65 22.56
C GLY A 1063 -6.24 23.61 23.43
N LYS A 1064 -5.22 24.43 23.09
CA LYS A 1064 -3.89 24.48 23.76
C LYS A 1064 -3.96 24.75 25.27
N ARG A 1065 -5.05 25.33 25.78
CA ARG A 1065 -5.25 25.61 27.21
C ARG A 1065 -5.83 24.40 27.94
N GLY A 1066 -5.12 23.26 27.86
CA GLY A 1066 -5.45 22.02 28.57
C GLY A 1066 -5.58 22.13 30.10
N LYS A 1067 -5.34 23.32 30.66
CA LYS A 1067 -5.81 23.73 31.98
C LYS A 1067 -7.10 24.52 31.79
N THR A 1068 -8.24 23.94 32.17
CA THR A 1068 -9.47 24.71 32.46
C THR A 1068 -9.05 25.90 33.33
N PRO A 1069 -9.09 27.15 32.84
CA PRO A 1069 -8.69 28.27 33.67
C PRO A 1069 -9.60 28.28 34.88
N THR A 1070 -9.04 28.44 36.07
CA THR A 1070 -9.77 28.46 37.35
C THR A 1070 -10.99 29.38 37.29
N ILE A 1071 -10.91 30.42 36.46
CA ILE A 1071 -11.99 31.35 36.13
C ILE A 1071 -13.28 30.66 35.65
N VAL A 1072 -13.21 29.59 34.86
CA VAL A 1072 -14.41 28.89 34.35
C VAL A 1072 -15.13 28.17 35.48
N TYR A 1073 -14.42 27.54 36.42
CA TYR A 1073 -15.05 26.95 37.61
C TYR A 1073 -15.68 28.02 38.50
N VAL A 1074 -15.01 29.16 38.66
CA VAL A 1074 -15.52 30.30 39.43
C VAL A 1074 -16.78 30.88 38.77
N TRP A 1075 -16.77 31.11 37.46
CA TRP A 1075 -17.94 31.61 36.72
C TRP A 1075 -19.09 30.61 36.69
N ALA A 1076 -18.81 29.31 36.55
CA ALA A 1076 -19.84 28.27 36.61
C ALA A 1076 -20.48 28.19 38.01
N ALA A 1077 -19.67 28.30 39.07
CA ALA A 1077 -20.17 28.36 40.43
C ALA A 1077 -21.02 29.62 40.67
N LEU A 1078 -20.55 30.79 40.24
CA LEU A 1078 -21.30 32.05 40.35
C LEU A 1078 -22.61 32.00 39.55
N LEU A 1079 -22.59 31.51 38.32
CA LEU A 1079 -23.79 31.36 37.49
C LEU A 1079 -24.78 30.37 38.13
N SER A 1080 -24.29 29.25 38.66
CA SER A 1080 -25.12 28.27 39.39
C SER A 1080 -25.77 28.90 40.61
N ILE A 1081 -25.04 29.73 41.36
CA ILE A 1081 -25.57 30.48 42.51
C ILE A 1081 -26.64 31.48 42.02
N CYS A 1082 -26.37 32.27 40.99
CA CYS A 1082 -27.32 33.23 40.43
C CYS A 1082 -28.60 32.56 39.93
N ILE A 1083 -28.51 31.45 39.21
CA ILE A 1083 -29.66 30.68 38.72
C ILE A 1083 -30.45 30.10 39.90
N SER A 1084 -29.77 29.58 40.91
CA SER A 1084 -30.42 29.05 42.12
C SER A 1084 -31.16 30.16 42.89
N LEU A 1085 -30.54 31.33 43.03
CA LEU A 1085 -31.16 32.51 43.66
C LEU A 1085 -32.34 33.05 42.85
N LEU A 1086 -32.23 33.10 41.52
CA LEU A 1086 -33.31 33.51 40.63
C LEU A 1086 -34.51 32.53 40.74
N TRP A 1087 -34.24 31.23 40.80
CA TRP A 1087 -35.27 30.21 40.97
C TRP A 1087 -36.00 30.36 42.31
N VAL A 1088 -35.26 30.58 43.41
CA VAL A 1088 -35.83 30.85 44.73
C VAL A 1088 -36.67 32.12 44.76
N ALA A 1089 -36.27 33.16 44.02
CA ALA A 1089 -37.02 34.41 43.92
C ALA A 1089 -38.31 34.27 43.10
N ILE A 1090 -38.31 33.44 42.05
CA ILE A 1090 -39.48 33.24 41.18
C ILE A 1090 -40.47 32.24 41.78
N ASN A 1091 -40.01 31.21 42.50
CA ASN A 1091 -40.85 30.14 43.04
C ASN A 1091 -40.43 29.81 44.48
N PRO A 1092 -40.83 30.64 45.46
CA PRO A 1092 -40.46 30.42 46.86
C PRO A 1092 -41.11 29.13 47.39
N PRO A 1093 -40.37 28.29 48.16
CA PRO A 1093 -40.92 27.06 48.74
C PRO A 1093 -42.07 27.37 49.71
N SER A 1094 -43.07 26.49 49.72
CA SER A 1094 -44.39 26.61 50.36
C SER A 1094 -44.40 26.82 51.87
N SER A 1095 -43.25 26.92 52.54
CA SER A 1095 -43.14 27.21 53.96
C SER A 1095 -42.74 28.66 54.30
N ASN A 1096 -42.53 29.55 53.32
CA ASN A 1096 -42.01 30.91 53.56
C ASN A 1096 -42.99 32.05 53.26
N ASN A 1097 -44.29 31.86 53.52
CA ASN A 1097 -45.26 32.96 53.61
C ASN A 1097 -45.04 33.91 54.83
N GLN A 1098 -43.88 33.86 55.50
CA GLN A 1098 -43.50 34.77 56.58
C GLN A 1098 -42.20 35.55 56.33
N ILE A 1099 -41.67 35.57 55.11
CA ILE A 1099 -40.68 36.59 54.71
C ILE A 1099 -41.35 37.60 53.77
N GLY A 1100 -42.46 38.15 54.24
CA GLY A 1100 -42.98 39.42 53.79
C GLY A 1100 -42.12 40.54 54.36
N GLY A 1101 -40.98 40.80 53.73
CA GLY A 1101 -40.20 42.02 53.91
C GLY A 1101 -40.28 42.81 52.61
N SER A 1102 -41.09 43.87 52.62
CA SER A 1102 -41.33 44.81 51.53
C SER A 1102 -40.07 45.15 50.70
N PHE A 1103 -40.06 44.79 49.42
CA PHE A 1103 -39.23 45.45 48.42
C PHE A 1103 -40.14 45.99 47.33
N GLN A 1104 -40.43 47.28 47.42
CA GLN A 1104 -41.09 48.07 46.39
C GLN A 1104 -40.01 49.00 45.82
N PHE A 1105 -39.73 48.92 44.53
CA PHE A 1105 -38.78 49.82 43.85
C PHE A 1105 -39.36 51.25 43.80
N PRO A 1106 -38.54 52.30 43.95
CA PRO A 1106 -38.95 53.67 43.68
C PRO A 1106 -39.25 53.90 42.20
#